data_AF-A0A563W229-F1
#
_entry.id   AF-A0A563W229-F1
#
_cell.length_a   1.000
_cell.length_b   1.000
_cell.length_c   1.000
_cell.angle_alpha   90.00
_cell.angle_beta   90.00
_cell.angle_gamma   90.00
#
_symmetry.space_group_name_H-M   'P 1'
#
loop_
_entity.id
_entity.type
_entity.pdbx_description
1 polymer ?
#
loop_
_entity_poly.entity_id
_entity_poly.type
_entity_poly.pdbx_seq_one_letter_code
_entity_poly.pdbx_strand_id
1 'polypeptide(L)'
;MTTSDFDITTIGDRDPLFDLQWYLQNTGQTGGTPEADANIVDAWSTATGEGVVIGIVDDGVQYTHSDLNDNYNSALSYDFQSDDSDPFPLISENHGTRVAGIAVGEGNNDLGIIGAAPDATFASLRVDFSSAIEDYLALSYQNQDIDIYSNSWSMAENFVEPPQLAQDAIENNTEEGRGGLGNIYVFAAGNNALEEDNVNYDRYTNSRYTIAVGAIDRNGEHSNYSNPGASLLISAYSSNDDIGVVTTDNGTIINPDSYTEDFGGTSAATPLVSGVIALMLEANPNLTWRDVQHILVETAEKNDPNDLDWVQNGAGHDVNYKYGFGGIDATAAVNSALNWESVAEEVSLTSEQINVNSLIPDNNPVGISSSFNIEEDIDVEWVEVVFDAEHTWRGDLEIVLTSPDGTQSVLAEFRDDDGYNYDNWMFTSACHWGESSQGEWTLTVSDNKNLISGTWNSWEINLYGTANEPVDSPPTVVTPIADLTVTEDDANQTIDLSDVFQDADGDEITIAVGANSNDRLVSTTIEDDSLTLDFAENQSGTAEITLRATANEQTVDDTFTVTVEPEEVSEPIDLFRFHNTTYETGTYIFVNAEERDAIISDSELREIFALDGISPAFTASLVDGDDLAPVYRIRSLETPGTYAFVGQQERDAIFADPNLREIYEAEGLDSEGNDVADFYLHPADAGLGTEINRFQNTQNGTFLYASPAETEAIINDPNLSSIFTNQGVAFNSLE
;
A
#
# COMPACT_ATOMS: atom_id res chain seq x y z
N MET A 1 2.74 -36.14 20.03
CA MET A 1 3.94 -36.12 20.90
C MET A 1 4.36 -34.68 20.99
N THR A 2 4.88 -34.27 22.15
CA THR A 2 5.32 -32.90 22.42
C THR A 2 6.41 -32.49 21.46
N THR A 3 6.29 -31.29 20.90
CA THR A 3 7.34 -30.53 20.20
C THR A 3 8.64 -30.64 21.00
N SER A 4 9.59 -31.42 20.49
CA SER A 4 10.96 -31.37 20.96
C SER A 4 11.54 -30.06 20.49
N ASP A 5 12.14 -29.33 21.42
CA ASP A 5 13.03 -28.21 21.16
C ASP A 5 14.11 -28.65 20.14
N PHE A 6 13.91 -28.33 18.86
CA PHE A 6 14.99 -28.30 17.88
C PHE A 6 15.76 -27.01 18.19
N ASP A 7 16.99 -27.17 18.68
CA ASP A 7 17.89 -26.06 18.92
C ASP A 7 18.36 -25.56 17.54
N ILE A 8 17.83 -24.42 17.09
CA ILE A 8 18.03 -23.85 15.75
C ILE A 8 19.52 -23.59 15.42
N THR A 9 20.42 -23.66 16.41
CA THR A 9 21.87 -23.57 16.22
C THR A 9 22.56 -24.88 15.78
N THR A 10 21.83 -25.89 15.24
CA THR A 10 22.37 -27.24 14.98
C THR A 10 21.93 -27.93 13.68
N ILE A 11 21.28 -27.24 12.74
CA ILE A 11 20.91 -27.83 11.43
C ILE A 11 22.20 -28.11 10.64
N GLY A 12 22.43 -29.38 10.25
CA GLY A 12 23.62 -29.86 9.55
C GLY A 12 24.72 -30.42 10.48
N ASP A 13 24.78 -30.02 11.75
CA ASP A 13 25.85 -30.42 12.70
C ASP A 13 25.86 -31.91 13.06
N ARG A 14 24.80 -32.65 12.69
CA ARG A 14 24.67 -34.09 12.94
C ARG A 14 25.25 -34.92 11.80
N ASP A 15 25.45 -34.33 10.63
CA ASP A 15 25.84 -35.04 9.41
C ASP A 15 27.37 -35.04 9.30
N PRO A 16 28.03 -36.22 9.25
CA PRO A 16 29.48 -36.36 9.39
C PRO A 16 30.31 -35.71 8.28
N LEU A 17 29.70 -35.34 7.14
CA LEU A 17 30.37 -34.70 6.01
C LEU A 17 30.01 -33.20 5.86
N PHE A 18 29.14 -32.64 6.70
CA PHE A 18 28.73 -31.22 6.61
C PHE A 18 29.93 -30.27 6.73
N ASP A 19 30.90 -30.56 7.61
CA ASP A 19 32.15 -29.80 7.74
C ASP A 19 32.96 -29.68 6.42
N LEU A 20 32.71 -30.58 5.46
CA LEU A 20 33.34 -30.59 4.14
C LEU A 20 32.49 -29.91 3.05
N GLN A 21 31.20 -29.66 3.31
CA GLN A 21 30.26 -28.97 2.39
C GLN A 21 30.46 -27.46 2.45
N TRP A 22 31.66 -27.03 2.06
CA TRP A 22 32.09 -25.63 2.08
C TRP A 22 31.17 -24.70 1.28
N TYR A 23 30.46 -25.21 0.28
CA TYR A 23 29.50 -24.45 -0.53
C TYR A 23 28.22 -24.07 0.24
N LEU A 24 27.92 -24.75 1.35
CA LEU A 24 26.82 -24.41 2.26
C LEU A 24 27.32 -23.54 3.43
N GLN A 25 28.52 -23.83 3.94
CA GLN A 25 29.14 -23.05 5.01
C GLN A 25 30.67 -23.07 4.88
N ASN A 26 31.26 -21.95 4.46
CA ASN A 26 32.68 -21.77 4.30
C ASN A 26 33.27 -21.06 5.52
N THR A 27 33.94 -21.83 6.36
CA THR A 27 34.70 -21.36 7.53
C THR A 27 36.18 -21.10 7.21
N GLY A 28 36.55 -21.14 5.93
CA GLY A 28 37.94 -21.15 5.44
C GLY A 28 38.54 -22.56 5.37
N GLN A 29 37.72 -23.61 5.50
CA GLN A 29 38.16 -24.99 5.32
C GLN A 29 38.72 -25.19 3.91
N THR A 30 39.64 -26.14 3.79
CA THR A 30 40.33 -26.48 2.53
C THR A 30 41.13 -25.35 1.86
N GLY A 31 41.14 -24.14 2.43
CA GLY A 31 41.82 -22.96 1.88
C GLY A 31 40.90 -22.01 1.10
N GLY A 32 39.59 -22.08 1.34
CA GLY A 32 38.61 -21.12 0.81
C GLY A 32 38.60 -19.79 1.57
N THR A 33 37.86 -18.83 1.02
CA THR A 33 37.60 -17.54 1.67
C THR A 33 36.40 -17.71 2.60
N PRO A 34 36.51 -17.45 3.92
CA PRO A 34 35.37 -17.53 4.81
C PRO A 34 34.21 -16.67 4.32
N GLU A 35 32.98 -17.15 4.53
CA GLU A 35 31.73 -16.52 4.06
C GLU A 35 31.54 -16.52 2.53
N ALA A 36 32.50 -17.02 1.74
CA ALA A 36 32.26 -17.34 0.33
C ALA A 36 31.56 -18.71 0.24
N ASP A 37 30.26 -18.71 0.55
CA ASP A 37 29.30 -19.81 0.49
C ASP A 37 27.90 -19.30 0.15
N ALA A 38 26.92 -20.19 -0.02
CA ALA A 38 25.56 -19.84 -0.42
C ALA A 38 24.74 -19.11 0.67
N ASN A 39 25.34 -18.80 1.83
CA ASN A 39 24.69 -18.16 2.97
C ASN A 39 23.36 -18.84 3.36
N ILE A 40 23.36 -20.18 3.45
CA ILE A 40 22.13 -20.97 3.57
C ILE A 40 21.76 -21.38 4.99
N VAL A 41 22.73 -21.40 5.91
CA VAL A 41 22.52 -21.90 7.27
C VAL A 41 21.46 -21.08 8.02
N ASP A 42 21.45 -19.75 7.85
CA ASP A 42 20.45 -18.88 8.46
C ASP A 42 19.08 -19.02 7.76
N ALA A 43 19.05 -19.32 6.45
CA ALA A 43 17.83 -19.57 5.70
C ALA A 43 17.05 -20.79 6.24
N TRP A 44 17.75 -21.85 6.66
CA TRP A 44 17.14 -23.04 7.27
C TRP A 44 16.40 -22.80 8.58
N SER A 45 16.62 -21.64 9.23
CA SER A 45 15.80 -21.25 10.37
C SER A 45 14.38 -20.79 9.97
N THR A 46 14.18 -20.48 8.69
CA THR A 46 12.94 -20.00 8.10
C THR A 46 12.27 -21.06 7.22
N ALA A 47 13.03 -21.71 6.36
CA ALA A 47 12.55 -22.69 5.37
C ALA A 47 13.62 -23.75 5.09
N THR A 48 13.20 -25.00 4.93
CA THR A 48 14.03 -26.18 4.62
C THR A 48 13.63 -26.91 3.33
N GLY A 49 12.64 -26.39 2.61
CA GLY A 49 12.09 -26.91 1.35
C GLY A 49 10.80 -27.72 1.51
N GLU A 50 10.21 -27.77 2.71
CA GLU A 50 9.04 -28.62 2.99
C GLU A 50 7.86 -28.28 2.05
N GLY A 51 7.25 -29.32 1.48
CA GLY A 51 6.10 -29.19 0.59
C GLY A 51 6.44 -28.80 -0.85
N VAL A 52 7.71 -28.58 -1.17
CA VAL A 52 8.19 -28.30 -2.53
C VAL A 52 8.70 -29.59 -3.20
N VAL A 53 8.50 -29.71 -4.51
CA VAL A 53 8.95 -30.85 -5.31
C VAL A 53 9.98 -30.42 -6.36
N ILE A 54 11.20 -30.98 -6.26
CA ILE A 54 12.26 -30.78 -7.26
C ILE A 54 12.34 -31.99 -8.22
N GLY A 55 12.10 -31.77 -9.50
CA GLY A 55 12.37 -32.73 -10.57
C GLY A 55 13.84 -32.74 -10.97
N ILE A 56 14.55 -33.84 -10.69
CA ILE A 56 15.93 -34.07 -11.12
C ILE A 56 15.89 -34.73 -12.51
N VAL A 57 16.14 -33.94 -13.56
CA VAL A 57 16.16 -34.40 -14.96
C VAL A 57 17.59 -34.79 -15.32
N ASP A 58 17.90 -36.09 -15.24
CA ASP A 58 19.29 -36.57 -15.32
C ASP A 58 19.37 -38.07 -15.70
N ASP A 59 20.54 -38.70 -15.53
CA ASP A 59 20.80 -40.12 -15.83
C ASP A 59 20.15 -41.13 -14.86
N GLY A 60 19.35 -40.62 -13.92
CA GLY A 60 18.65 -41.36 -12.87
C GLY A 60 19.18 -41.05 -11.48
N VAL A 61 18.38 -41.35 -10.46
CA VAL A 61 18.77 -41.15 -9.06
C VAL A 61 18.69 -42.47 -8.32
N GLN A 62 19.76 -42.82 -7.60
CA GLN A 62 19.76 -43.95 -6.69
C GLN A 62 18.94 -43.61 -5.45
N TYR A 63 17.62 -43.52 -5.61
CA TYR A 63 16.64 -43.11 -4.59
C TYR A 63 16.57 -44.03 -3.37
N THR A 64 17.39 -45.08 -3.31
CA THR A 64 17.55 -45.96 -2.12
C THR A 64 18.76 -45.58 -1.26
N HIS A 65 19.53 -44.57 -1.66
CA HIS A 65 20.59 -43.99 -0.86
C HIS A 65 20.00 -43.41 0.44
N SER A 66 20.65 -43.65 1.58
CA SER A 66 20.08 -43.33 2.90
C SER A 66 19.92 -41.83 3.18
N ASP A 67 20.59 -40.97 2.41
CA ASP A 67 20.38 -39.50 2.46
C ASP A 67 19.36 -38.99 1.43
N LEU A 68 18.69 -39.89 0.68
CA LEU A 68 17.73 -39.50 -0.36
C LEU A 68 16.38 -40.24 -0.23
N ASN A 69 16.34 -41.41 0.40
CA ASN A 69 15.19 -42.31 0.32
C ASN A 69 13.91 -41.75 0.96
N ASP A 70 14.03 -40.91 1.99
CA ASP A 70 12.87 -40.33 2.67
C ASP A 70 12.28 -39.15 1.88
N ASN A 71 13.10 -38.47 1.07
CA ASN A 71 12.69 -37.37 0.19
C ASN A 71 12.22 -37.84 -1.21
N TYR A 72 12.39 -39.12 -1.55
CA TYR A 72 12.03 -39.63 -2.87
C TYR A 72 10.52 -39.76 -3.07
N ASN A 73 10.00 -39.11 -4.12
CA ASN A 73 8.61 -39.23 -4.53
C ASN A 73 8.45 -40.15 -5.75
N SER A 74 8.19 -41.44 -5.49
CA SER A 74 7.99 -42.44 -6.55
C SER A 74 6.77 -42.17 -7.45
N ALA A 75 5.77 -41.41 -6.97
CA ALA A 75 4.55 -41.15 -7.76
C ALA A 75 4.79 -40.12 -8.86
N LEU A 76 5.78 -39.25 -8.68
CA LEU A 76 6.15 -38.18 -9.61
C LEU A 76 7.43 -38.50 -10.39
N SER A 77 7.97 -39.71 -10.24
CA SER A 77 9.22 -40.13 -10.89
C SER A 77 8.96 -41.05 -12.09
N TYR A 78 9.86 -41.04 -13.08
CA TYR A 78 9.72 -41.83 -14.31
C TYR A 78 11.06 -42.08 -15.01
N ASP A 79 11.20 -43.24 -15.64
CA ASP A 79 12.31 -43.58 -16.55
C ASP A 79 11.84 -43.43 -18.01
N PHE A 80 12.27 -42.35 -18.66
CA PHE A 80 11.96 -42.07 -20.06
C PHE A 80 12.84 -42.87 -21.02
N GLN A 81 14.03 -43.28 -20.60
CA GLN A 81 14.93 -44.14 -21.38
C GLN A 81 14.35 -45.55 -21.52
N SER A 82 13.83 -46.11 -20.43
CA SER A 82 13.29 -47.49 -20.38
C SER A 82 11.77 -47.55 -20.59
N ASP A 83 11.09 -46.40 -20.59
CA ASP A 83 9.63 -46.25 -20.62
C ASP A 83 8.94 -47.03 -19.49
N ASP A 84 9.40 -46.81 -18.26
CA ASP A 84 8.80 -47.40 -17.05
C ASP A 84 8.88 -46.47 -15.83
N SER A 85 8.35 -46.93 -14.68
CA SER A 85 8.22 -46.12 -13.46
C SER A 85 9.43 -46.22 -12.51
N ASP A 86 10.52 -46.88 -12.90
CA ASP A 86 11.68 -47.12 -12.04
C ASP A 86 12.92 -46.38 -12.58
N PRO A 87 13.16 -45.13 -12.17
CA PRO A 87 14.29 -44.32 -12.65
C PRO A 87 15.62 -44.68 -11.98
N PHE A 88 15.77 -45.92 -11.49
CA PHE A 88 16.97 -46.36 -10.82
C PHE A 88 18.15 -46.40 -11.82
N PRO A 89 19.29 -45.77 -11.49
CA PRO A 89 20.40 -45.65 -12.42
C PRO A 89 21.26 -46.92 -12.48
N LEU A 90 22.01 -47.05 -13.57
CA LEU A 90 23.18 -47.93 -13.60
C LEU A 90 24.28 -47.37 -12.68
N ILE A 91 25.20 -48.23 -12.22
CA ILE A 91 26.31 -47.78 -11.36
C ILE A 91 27.16 -46.67 -12.02
N SER A 92 27.28 -46.67 -13.34
CA SER A 92 28.01 -45.64 -14.09
C SER A 92 27.24 -44.34 -14.30
N GLU A 93 25.92 -44.35 -14.08
CA GLU A 93 25.01 -43.21 -14.22
C GLU A 93 24.83 -42.57 -12.84
N ASN A 94 25.90 -41.96 -12.35
CA ASN A 94 25.95 -41.45 -10.99
C ASN A 94 25.76 -39.93 -10.92
N HIS A 95 25.54 -39.28 -12.06
CA HIS A 95 25.45 -37.84 -12.14
C HIS A 95 24.18 -37.34 -11.44
N GLY A 96 23.01 -37.91 -11.74
CA GLY A 96 21.75 -37.55 -11.12
C GLY A 96 21.72 -37.77 -9.61
N THR A 97 22.32 -38.86 -9.11
CA THR A 97 22.47 -39.10 -7.66
C THR A 97 23.32 -38.02 -6.98
N ARG A 98 24.39 -37.54 -7.62
CA ARG A 98 25.24 -36.46 -7.08
C ARG A 98 24.53 -35.12 -7.07
N VAL A 99 23.78 -34.83 -8.14
CA VAL A 99 22.92 -33.65 -8.28
C VAL A 99 21.83 -33.64 -7.19
N ALA A 100 21.14 -34.78 -7.01
CA ALA A 100 20.09 -34.92 -6.00
C ALA A 100 20.61 -34.68 -4.57
N GLY A 101 21.80 -35.17 -4.22
CA GLY A 101 22.38 -34.93 -2.89
C GLY A 101 22.60 -33.45 -2.56
N ILE A 102 23.01 -32.65 -3.55
CA ILE A 102 23.19 -31.20 -3.35
C ILE A 102 21.84 -30.50 -3.17
N ALA A 103 20.83 -30.88 -3.95
CA ALA A 103 19.52 -30.24 -3.88
C ALA A 103 18.72 -30.64 -2.64
N VAL A 104 18.60 -31.95 -2.35
CA VAL A 104 17.58 -32.53 -1.47
C VAL A 104 18.10 -33.62 -0.54
N GLY A 105 19.40 -33.64 -0.23
CA GLY A 105 19.93 -34.53 0.80
C GLY A 105 19.25 -34.28 2.15
N GLU A 106 18.68 -35.32 2.77
CA GLU A 106 17.80 -35.21 3.95
C GLU A 106 18.43 -34.41 5.11
N GLY A 107 19.72 -34.62 5.38
CA GLY A 107 20.41 -33.98 6.50
C GLY A 107 19.79 -34.30 7.87
N ASN A 108 20.48 -33.87 8.93
CA ASN A 108 20.12 -34.09 10.33
C ASN A 108 19.78 -35.54 10.72
N ASN A 109 20.23 -36.52 9.93
CA ASN A 109 19.90 -37.94 10.05
C ASN A 109 21.07 -38.78 10.60
N ASP A 110 22.16 -38.11 11.01
CA ASP A 110 23.43 -38.69 11.48
C ASP A 110 24.21 -39.46 10.38
N LEU A 111 23.91 -39.20 9.10
CA LEU A 111 24.51 -39.82 7.92
C LEU A 111 25.05 -38.74 6.98
N GLY A 112 26.03 -39.13 6.16
CA GLY A 112 26.63 -38.33 5.09
C GLY A 112 26.51 -36.81 5.16
N ILE A 113 25.66 -36.28 4.29
CA ILE A 113 25.56 -34.88 3.87
C ILE A 113 24.18 -34.30 4.17
N ILE A 114 24.06 -32.98 4.04
CA ILE A 114 22.79 -32.25 4.00
C ILE A 114 22.64 -31.51 2.65
N GLY A 115 21.47 -31.56 2.03
CA GLY A 115 21.18 -30.82 0.81
C GLY A 115 20.82 -29.36 1.09
N ALA A 116 20.68 -28.56 0.05
CA ALA A 116 20.25 -27.17 0.15
C ALA A 116 18.80 -27.04 0.65
N ALA A 117 17.92 -27.93 0.21
CA ALA A 117 16.52 -28.06 0.64
C ALA A 117 16.29 -29.43 1.28
N PRO A 118 16.73 -29.64 2.53
CA PRO A 118 16.74 -30.96 3.18
C PRO A 118 15.35 -31.59 3.37
N ASP A 119 14.29 -30.79 3.46
CA ASP A 119 12.91 -31.27 3.64
C ASP A 119 12.08 -31.21 2.34
N ALA A 120 12.68 -30.80 1.21
CA ALA A 120 12.03 -30.90 -0.08
C ALA A 120 11.96 -32.34 -0.57
N THR A 121 10.88 -32.69 -1.26
CA THR A 121 10.80 -33.99 -1.95
C THR A 121 11.31 -33.86 -3.37
N PHE A 122 11.71 -34.98 -3.98
CA PHE A 122 12.15 -34.97 -5.36
C PHE A 122 11.52 -36.05 -6.22
N ALA A 123 11.38 -35.71 -7.51
CA ALA A 123 11.07 -36.63 -8.58
C ALA A 123 12.37 -36.95 -9.35
N SER A 124 12.64 -38.23 -9.60
CA SER A 124 13.72 -38.63 -10.51
C SER A 124 13.16 -38.85 -11.91
N LEU A 125 13.61 -38.04 -12.86
CA LEU A 125 13.19 -38.03 -14.26
C LEU A 125 14.38 -38.51 -15.10
N ARG A 126 14.47 -39.83 -15.29
CA ARG A 126 15.64 -40.46 -15.93
C ARG A 126 15.56 -40.35 -17.44
N VAL A 127 16.58 -39.74 -18.04
CA VAL A 127 16.74 -39.50 -19.48
C VAL A 127 18.13 -39.93 -19.93
N ASP A 128 18.31 -40.28 -21.21
CA ASP A 128 19.62 -40.66 -21.75
C ASP A 128 20.20 -39.67 -22.77
N PHE A 129 19.49 -38.55 -22.98
CA PHE A 129 19.88 -37.43 -23.85
C PHE A 129 20.20 -37.83 -25.29
N SER A 130 19.79 -39.03 -25.71
CA SER A 130 19.97 -39.52 -27.09
C SER A 130 18.74 -39.27 -27.97
N SER A 131 17.64 -38.83 -27.35
CA SER A 131 16.32 -38.71 -27.95
C SER A 131 15.64 -37.40 -27.57
N ALA A 132 15.54 -36.52 -28.56
CA ALA A 132 14.75 -35.30 -28.56
C ALA A 132 13.33 -35.41 -27.96
N ILE A 133 12.70 -36.59 -28.06
CA ILE A 133 11.35 -36.81 -27.54
C ILE A 133 11.37 -37.06 -26.03
N GLU A 134 12.42 -37.70 -25.52
CA GLU A 134 12.57 -38.00 -24.09
C GLU A 134 12.80 -36.71 -23.31
N ASP A 135 13.64 -35.81 -23.81
CA ASP A 135 13.88 -34.48 -23.21
C ASP A 135 12.56 -33.72 -23.05
N TYR A 136 11.75 -33.64 -24.12
CA TYR A 136 10.42 -33.04 -24.09
C TYR A 136 9.48 -33.68 -23.05
N LEU A 137 9.44 -35.02 -23.01
CA LEU A 137 8.55 -35.74 -22.10
C LEU A 137 8.96 -35.52 -20.65
N ALA A 138 10.25 -35.50 -20.35
CA ALA A 138 10.76 -35.23 -19.01
C ALA A 138 10.47 -33.79 -18.57
N LEU A 139 10.75 -32.80 -19.43
CA LEU A 139 10.51 -31.38 -19.15
C LEU A 139 9.02 -31.03 -18.98
N SER A 140 8.10 -31.86 -19.48
CA SER A 140 6.65 -31.67 -19.34
C SER A 140 5.98 -32.56 -18.30
N TYR A 141 6.73 -33.46 -17.67
CA TYR A 141 6.15 -34.49 -16.81
C TYR A 141 5.66 -33.91 -15.48
N GLN A 142 4.38 -34.13 -15.16
CA GLN A 142 3.76 -33.72 -13.88
C GLN A 142 3.92 -32.23 -13.57
N ASN A 143 3.79 -31.36 -14.59
CA ASN A 143 3.97 -29.90 -14.49
C ASN A 143 3.09 -29.19 -13.43
N GLN A 144 2.02 -29.84 -12.94
CA GLN A 144 1.18 -29.32 -11.85
C GLN A 144 1.67 -29.72 -10.45
N ASP A 145 2.45 -30.80 -10.34
CA ASP A 145 2.88 -31.38 -9.06
C ASP A 145 4.40 -31.27 -8.83
N ILE A 146 5.19 -31.04 -9.88
CA ILE A 146 6.62 -30.69 -9.79
C ILE A 146 6.73 -29.17 -9.83
N ASP A 147 7.47 -28.57 -8.89
CA ASP A 147 7.64 -27.12 -8.85
C ASP A 147 8.84 -26.67 -9.70
N ILE A 148 9.97 -27.34 -9.51
CA ILE A 148 11.27 -26.94 -10.05
C ILE A 148 11.83 -28.09 -10.89
N TYR A 149 12.30 -27.81 -12.11
CA TYR A 149 13.06 -28.76 -12.93
C TYR A 149 14.54 -28.37 -12.91
N SER A 150 15.37 -29.20 -12.27
CA SER A 150 16.81 -29.03 -12.17
C SER A 150 17.50 -29.80 -13.30
N ASN A 151 18.15 -29.09 -14.22
CA ASN A 151 18.74 -29.63 -15.45
C ASN A 151 20.24 -29.39 -15.46
N SER A 152 21.01 -30.35 -14.94
CA SER A 152 22.47 -30.27 -14.84
C SER A 152 23.19 -30.76 -16.11
N TRP A 153 22.60 -30.45 -17.27
CA TRP A 153 23.05 -30.86 -18.61
C TRP A 153 22.91 -29.69 -19.59
N SER A 154 23.61 -29.77 -20.73
CA SER A 154 23.57 -28.78 -21.80
C SER A 154 23.62 -29.48 -23.16
N MET A 155 23.36 -28.73 -24.23
CA MET A 155 23.56 -29.20 -25.60
C MET A 155 25.05 -29.43 -25.87
N ALA A 156 25.35 -30.41 -26.71
CA ALA A 156 26.72 -30.74 -27.11
C ALA A 156 27.24 -29.86 -28.26
N GLU A 157 26.33 -29.23 -29.03
CA GLU A 157 26.65 -28.44 -30.21
C GLU A 157 26.02 -27.05 -30.12
N ASN A 158 26.83 -26.03 -30.35
CA ASN A 158 26.42 -24.63 -30.36
C ASN A 158 25.60 -24.28 -31.60
N PHE A 159 24.66 -23.34 -31.45
CA PHE A 159 23.79 -22.85 -32.53
C PHE A 159 22.93 -23.94 -33.18
N VAL A 160 22.53 -24.93 -32.38
CA VAL A 160 21.60 -25.98 -32.78
C VAL A 160 20.29 -25.77 -32.05
N GLU A 161 19.21 -25.62 -32.81
CA GLU A 161 17.87 -25.53 -32.24
C GLU A 161 17.48 -26.89 -31.64
N PRO A 162 17.15 -26.93 -30.33
CA PRO A 162 16.59 -28.12 -29.70
C PRO A 162 15.20 -28.40 -30.29
N PRO A 163 14.66 -29.60 -30.04
CA PRO A 163 13.35 -29.98 -30.54
C PRO A 163 12.30 -28.94 -30.16
N GLN A 164 11.55 -28.44 -31.13
CA GLN A 164 10.53 -27.41 -30.88
C GLN A 164 9.58 -27.80 -29.74
N LEU A 165 9.22 -29.08 -29.64
CA LEU A 165 8.37 -29.58 -28.55
C LEU A 165 8.98 -29.32 -27.16
N ALA A 166 10.28 -29.46 -26.99
CA ALA A 166 10.95 -29.20 -25.71
C ALA A 166 10.93 -27.69 -25.37
N GLN A 167 11.13 -26.83 -26.37
CA GLN A 167 11.01 -25.37 -26.20
C GLN A 167 9.56 -24.99 -25.82
N ASP A 168 8.59 -25.51 -26.59
CA ASP A 168 7.16 -25.31 -26.33
C ASP A 168 6.79 -25.83 -24.93
N ALA A 169 7.36 -26.94 -24.46
CA ALA A 169 7.09 -27.47 -23.13
C ALA A 169 7.54 -26.50 -22.04
N ILE A 170 8.77 -25.99 -22.13
CA ILE A 170 9.29 -25.03 -21.15
C ILE A 170 8.41 -23.78 -21.13
N GLU A 171 8.15 -23.17 -22.29
CA GLU A 171 7.32 -21.96 -22.42
C GLU A 171 5.89 -22.17 -21.89
N ASN A 172 5.19 -23.21 -22.34
CA ASN A 172 3.82 -23.47 -21.87
C ASN A 172 3.78 -23.79 -20.37
N ASN A 173 4.80 -24.46 -19.82
CA ASN A 173 4.82 -24.84 -18.42
C ASN A 173 5.22 -23.68 -17.50
N THR A 174 6.00 -22.71 -17.98
CA THR A 174 6.18 -21.43 -17.27
C THR A 174 4.88 -20.62 -17.21
N GLU A 175 3.91 -20.85 -18.09
CA GLU A 175 2.61 -20.18 -18.04
C GLU A 175 1.54 -20.98 -17.28
N GLU A 176 1.47 -22.29 -17.49
CA GLU A 176 0.36 -23.14 -17.02
C GLU A 176 0.72 -24.00 -15.79
N GLY A 177 2.01 -24.21 -15.54
CA GLY A 177 2.54 -25.05 -14.46
C GLY A 177 2.20 -24.53 -13.07
N ARG A 178 2.28 -25.40 -12.06
CA ARG A 178 2.04 -25.04 -10.64
C ARG A 178 0.73 -24.26 -10.43
N GLY A 179 -0.36 -24.68 -11.09
CA GLY A 179 -1.65 -24.01 -11.01
C GLY A 179 -1.70 -22.62 -11.67
N GLY A 180 -0.82 -22.34 -12.63
CA GLY A 180 -0.70 -21.05 -13.33
C GLY A 180 0.34 -20.09 -12.74
N LEU A 181 1.13 -20.53 -11.74
CA LEU A 181 2.28 -19.77 -11.24
C LEU A 181 3.52 -19.94 -12.12
N GLY A 182 3.57 -21.02 -12.91
CA GLY A 182 4.67 -21.36 -13.78
C GLY A 182 5.73 -22.22 -13.12
N ASN A 183 6.09 -23.32 -13.78
CA ASN A 183 7.23 -24.14 -13.38
C ASN A 183 8.54 -23.35 -13.48
N ILE A 184 9.51 -23.69 -12.64
CA ILE A 184 10.82 -23.04 -12.63
C ILE A 184 11.85 -23.99 -13.25
N TYR A 185 12.47 -23.57 -14.35
CA TYR A 185 13.50 -24.36 -15.04
C TYR A 185 14.88 -23.81 -14.72
N VAL A 186 15.73 -24.61 -14.09
CA VAL A 186 17.10 -24.24 -13.74
C VAL A 186 18.05 -25.08 -14.59
N PHE A 187 18.96 -24.42 -15.31
CA PHE A 187 19.89 -25.06 -16.25
C PHE A 187 21.34 -24.70 -15.94
N ALA A 188 22.21 -25.70 -16.05
CA ALA A 188 23.65 -25.50 -15.98
C ALA A 188 24.14 -24.65 -17.17
N ALA A 189 24.93 -23.61 -16.90
CA ALA A 189 25.48 -22.75 -17.95
C ALA A 189 26.40 -23.47 -18.96
N GLY A 190 26.93 -24.65 -18.61
CA GLY A 190 27.90 -25.40 -19.41
C GLY A 190 29.33 -25.30 -18.85
N ASN A 191 30.23 -26.13 -19.41
CA ASN A 191 31.57 -26.38 -18.83
C ASN A 191 32.72 -26.23 -19.85
N ASN A 192 32.53 -25.49 -20.93
CA ASN A 192 33.47 -25.39 -22.05
C ASN A 192 34.01 -23.97 -22.27
N ALA A 193 34.11 -23.14 -21.22
CA ALA A 193 34.60 -21.76 -21.35
C ALA A 193 36.04 -21.68 -21.86
N LEU A 194 36.87 -22.70 -21.59
CA LEU A 194 38.24 -22.80 -22.12
C LEU A 194 38.27 -23.07 -23.64
N GLU A 195 37.17 -23.57 -24.18
CA GLU A 195 36.91 -23.78 -25.60
C GLU A 195 36.18 -22.59 -26.25
N GLU A 196 36.13 -21.42 -25.58
CA GLU A 196 35.46 -20.20 -26.04
C GLU A 196 33.93 -20.38 -26.25
N ASP A 197 33.31 -21.20 -25.40
CA ASP A 197 31.86 -21.41 -25.36
C ASP A 197 31.13 -20.35 -24.51
N ASN A 198 29.84 -20.16 -24.75
CA ASN A 198 29.03 -19.09 -24.18
C ASN A 198 27.58 -19.55 -23.97
N VAL A 199 26.94 -19.13 -22.87
CA VAL A 199 25.55 -19.48 -22.55
C VAL A 199 24.54 -19.05 -23.62
N ASN A 200 24.87 -18.02 -24.41
CA ASN A 200 24.04 -17.52 -25.50
C ASN A 200 24.02 -18.44 -26.73
N TYR A 201 24.86 -19.48 -26.78
CA TYR A 201 25.00 -20.38 -27.93
C TYR A 201 24.23 -21.71 -27.77
N ASP A 202 23.74 -21.98 -26.57
CA ASP A 202 22.83 -23.08 -26.24
C ASP A 202 21.43 -22.52 -26.02
N ARG A 203 20.44 -23.04 -26.76
CA ARG A 203 19.06 -22.54 -26.72
C ARG A 203 18.38 -22.76 -25.36
N TYR A 204 18.76 -23.75 -24.57
CA TYR A 204 18.16 -23.95 -23.25
C TYR A 204 18.60 -22.87 -22.27
N THR A 205 19.90 -22.56 -22.21
CA THR A 205 20.46 -21.52 -21.31
C THR A 205 20.27 -20.09 -21.84
N ASN A 206 19.96 -19.96 -23.13
CA ASN A 206 19.63 -18.70 -23.79
C ASN A 206 18.11 -18.42 -23.83
N SER A 207 17.30 -19.18 -23.11
CA SER A 207 15.86 -18.95 -23.02
C SER A 207 15.52 -18.10 -21.81
N ARG A 208 14.69 -17.06 -21.97
CA ARG A 208 14.17 -16.25 -20.85
C ARG A 208 13.37 -17.08 -19.82
N TYR A 209 12.82 -18.21 -20.27
CA TYR A 209 12.03 -19.12 -19.45
C TYR A 209 12.87 -20.02 -18.54
N THR A 210 14.20 -19.96 -18.65
CA THR A 210 15.13 -20.74 -17.84
C THR A 210 16.07 -19.84 -17.03
N ILE A 211 16.56 -20.38 -15.93
CA ILE A 211 17.57 -19.76 -15.08
C ILE A 211 18.90 -20.45 -15.41
N ALA A 212 19.75 -19.79 -16.20
CA ALA A 212 21.10 -20.26 -16.47
C ALA A 212 22.01 -19.99 -15.25
N VAL A 213 22.67 -21.06 -14.77
CA VAL A 213 23.47 -21.04 -13.53
C VAL A 213 24.95 -21.26 -13.81
N GLY A 214 25.75 -20.25 -13.45
CA GLY A 214 27.21 -20.27 -13.52
C GLY A 214 27.84 -20.93 -12.29
N ALA A 215 29.13 -21.26 -12.40
CA ALA A 215 29.89 -21.87 -11.31
C ALA A 215 30.98 -20.91 -10.78
N ILE A 216 30.98 -20.76 -9.46
CA ILE A 216 32.03 -20.06 -8.70
C ILE A 216 32.68 -21.01 -7.70
N ASP A 217 33.95 -20.79 -7.40
CA ASP A 217 34.71 -21.64 -6.49
C ASP A 217 34.57 -21.19 -5.01
N ARG A 218 35.24 -21.89 -4.11
CA ARG A 218 35.26 -21.61 -2.65
C ARG A 218 35.85 -20.25 -2.23
N ASN A 219 36.28 -19.43 -3.18
CA ASN A 219 36.71 -18.05 -2.95
C ASN A 219 35.71 -17.03 -3.54
N GLY A 220 34.61 -17.51 -4.13
CA GLY A 220 33.68 -16.67 -4.89
C GLY A 220 34.25 -16.23 -6.24
N GLU A 221 35.29 -16.89 -6.75
CA GLU A 221 35.93 -16.58 -8.03
C GLU A 221 35.36 -17.47 -9.14
N HIS A 222 35.40 -17.01 -10.39
CA HIS A 222 34.91 -17.75 -11.56
C HIS A 222 35.62 -19.09 -11.71
N SER A 223 34.86 -20.19 -11.78
CA SER A 223 35.42 -21.48 -12.15
C SER A 223 35.76 -21.46 -13.64
N ASN A 224 37.02 -21.71 -13.97
CA ASN A 224 37.60 -21.59 -15.33
C ASN A 224 36.82 -22.31 -16.45
N TYR A 225 36.05 -23.36 -16.13
CA TYR A 225 35.22 -24.11 -17.08
C TYR A 225 33.85 -23.47 -17.32
N SER A 226 33.35 -22.62 -16.41
CA SER A 226 31.97 -22.11 -16.42
C SER A 226 31.74 -21.17 -17.60
N ASN A 227 30.84 -21.54 -18.51
CA ASN A 227 30.51 -20.72 -19.67
C ASN A 227 29.99 -19.33 -19.21
N PRO A 228 30.57 -18.21 -19.70
CA PRO A 228 30.04 -16.88 -19.49
C PRO A 228 28.94 -16.55 -20.52
N GLY A 229 28.27 -15.40 -20.36
CA GLY A 229 27.46 -14.78 -21.40
C GLY A 229 26.35 -13.89 -20.88
N ALA A 230 25.63 -13.23 -21.79
CA ALA A 230 24.66 -12.19 -21.47
C ALA A 230 23.33 -12.73 -20.91
N SER A 231 22.99 -14.00 -21.20
CA SER A 231 21.80 -14.66 -20.64
C SER A 231 22.03 -15.32 -19.27
N LEU A 232 23.26 -15.26 -18.74
CA LEU A 232 23.58 -15.82 -17.43
C LEU A 232 22.88 -15.01 -16.32
N LEU A 233 22.02 -15.64 -15.53
CA LEU A 233 21.26 -14.93 -14.49
C LEU A 233 22.02 -14.89 -13.16
N ILE A 234 22.50 -16.04 -12.70
CA ILE A 234 23.08 -16.18 -11.35
C ILE A 234 24.22 -17.19 -11.36
N SER A 235 25.10 -17.12 -10.37
CA SER A 235 26.14 -18.12 -10.13
C SER A 235 26.01 -18.78 -8.76
N ALA A 236 26.46 -20.02 -8.65
CA ALA A 236 26.48 -20.75 -7.39
C ALA A 236 27.76 -21.57 -7.21
N TYR A 237 28.03 -21.92 -5.96
CA TYR A 237 29.27 -22.55 -5.56
C TYR A 237 29.43 -23.97 -6.11
N SER A 238 30.59 -24.24 -6.68
CA SER A 238 30.96 -25.52 -7.31
C SER A 238 32.48 -25.74 -7.28
N SER A 239 32.95 -26.79 -7.93
CA SER A 239 34.37 -27.15 -8.00
C SER A 239 35.26 -26.09 -8.66
N ASN A 240 36.56 -26.26 -8.48
CA ASN A 240 37.59 -25.75 -9.39
C ASN A 240 38.61 -26.86 -9.68
N ASP A 241 39.75 -26.52 -10.31
CA ASP A 241 40.81 -27.47 -10.66
C ASP A 241 41.39 -28.25 -9.45
N ASP A 242 41.26 -27.73 -8.23
CA ASP A 242 41.92 -28.25 -7.02
C ASP A 242 40.97 -28.94 -6.03
N ILE A 243 39.67 -28.62 -6.05
CA ILE A 243 38.68 -29.14 -5.09
C ILE A 243 37.29 -29.30 -5.72
N GLY A 244 36.61 -30.40 -5.37
CA GLY A 244 35.21 -30.63 -5.70
C GLY A 244 34.22 -30.25 -4.59
N VAL A 245 32.96 -30.54 -4.84
CA VAL A 245 31.88 -30.45 -3.85
C VAL A 245 31.57 -31.83 -3.29
N VAL A 246 31.19 -31.85 -2.00
CA VAL A 246 30.81 -33.07 -1.29
C VAL A 246 29.33 -33.36 -1.46
N THR A 247 28.98 -34.55 -1.91
CA THR A 247 27.58 -34.98 -2.14
C THR A 247 27.46 -36.52 -2.16
N THR A 248 26.23 -37.03 -2.29
CA THR A 248 25.92 -38.45 -2.49
C THR A 248 26.49 -38.98 -3.81
N ASP A 249 26.76 -40.28 -3.89
CA ASP A 249 27.23 -40.96 -5.10
C ASP A 249 26.56 -42.34 -5.21
N ASN A 250 26.58 -42.94 -6.40
CA ASN A 250 26.05 -44.29 -6.55
C ASN A 250 26.87 -45.29 -5.74
N GLY A 251 26.18 -46.02 -4.88
CA GLY A 251 26.70 -47.15 -4.17
C GLY A 251 26.68 -48.44 -4.98
N THR A 252 27.10 -49.51 -4.31
CA THR A 252 26.95 -50.87 -4.81
C THR A 252 25.87 -51.58 -4.02
N ILE A 253 25.38 -52.73 -4.49
CA ILE A 253 24.40 -53.57 -3.75
C ILE A 253 24.87 -53.90 -2.32
N ILE A 254 26.19 -53.94 -2.07
CA ILE A 254 26.77 -54.29 -0.76
C ILE A 254 27.04 -53.05 0.10
N ASN A 255 27.27 -51.90 -0.54
CA ASN A 255 27.46 -50.60 0.11
C ASN A 255 26.63 -49.56 -0.66
N PRO A 256 25.30 -49.51 -0.41
CA PRO A 256 24.39 -48.67 -1.17
C PRO A 256 24.63 -47.19 -0.88
N ASP A 257 25.17 -46.86 0.29
CA ASP A 257 25.49 -45.48 0.67
C ASP A 257 26.93 -45.17 0.28
N SER A 258 27.10 -44.22 -0.63
CA SER A 258 28.39 -43.78 -1.14
C SER A 258 28.37 -42.27 -1.30
N TYR A 259 29.54 -41.65 -1.11
CA TYR A 259 29.72 -40.21 -1.17
C TYR A 259 30.95 -39.88 -1.99
N THR A 260 30.95 -38.72 -2.61
CA THR A 260 32.09 -38.16 -3.34
C THR A 260 32.45 -36.80 -2.80
N GLU A 261 33.74 -36.47 -2.78
CA GLU A 261 34.27 -35.12 -2.49
C GLU A 261 34.76 -34.42 -3.78
N ASP A 262 34.57 -35.07 -4.93
CA ASP A 262 35.17 -34.73 -6.23
C ASP A 262 34.08 -34.58 -7.32
N PHE A 263 32.92 -34.03 -6.94
CA PHE A 263 31.90 -33.61 -7.91
C PHE A 263 32.05 -32.12 -8.25
N GLY A 264 31.51 -31.68 -9.38
CA GLY A 264 31.85 -30.37 -9.91
C GLY A 264 31.11 -29.99 -11.18
N GLY A 265 31.62 -28.97 -11.86
CA GLY A 265 30.97 -28.37 -13.02
C GLY A 265 29.82 -27.43 -12.65
N THR A 266 29.27 -26.72 -13.63
CA THR A 266 27.98 -26.00 -13.47
C THR A 266 26.85 -26.95 -13.06
N SER A 267 27.01 -28.25 -13.29
CA SER A 267 26.16 -29.35 -12.80
C SER A 267 26.05 -29.45 -11.28
N ALA A 268 27.03 -28.98 -10.51
CA ALA A 268 26.96 -28.89 -9.04
C ALA A 268 26.37 -27.56 -8.55
N ALA A 269 26.56 -26.47 -9.31
CA ALA A 269 25.99 -25.16 -8.99
C ALA A 269 24.45 -25.13 -9.19
N THR A 270 23.98 -25.76 -10.27
CA THR A 270 22.56 -25.84 -10.65
C THR A 270 21.65 -26.40 -9.53
N PRO A 271 21.91 -27.58 -8.95
CA PRO A 271 21.07 -28.12 -7.87
C PRO A 271 21.13 -27.30 -6.58
N LEU A 272 22.23 -26.57 -6.33
CA LEU A 272 22.31 -25.65 -5.20
C LEU A 272 21.32 -24.50 -5.37
N VAL A 273 21.26 -23.89 -6.56
CA VAL A 273 20.23 -22.88 -6.89
C VAL A 273 18.82 -23.48 -6.82
N SER A 274 18.58 -24.66 -7.37
CA SER A 274 17.28 -25.35 -7.28
C SER A 274 16.83 -25.55 -5.83
N GLY A 275 17.74 -25.93 -4.93
CA GLY A 275 17.44 -26.05 -3.50
C GLY A 275 17.12 -24.71 -2.84
N VAL A 276 17.88 -23.65 -3.14
CA VAL A 276 17.57 -22.29 -2.64
C VAL A 276 16.21 -21.80 -3.11
N ILE A 277 15.85 -22.05 -4.37
CA ILE A 277 14.53 -21.74 -4.91
C ILE A 277 13.45 -22.53 -4.16
N ALA A 278 13.69 -23.80 -3.80
CA ALA A 278 12.74 -24.54 -2.99
C ALA A 278 12.53 -23.92 -1.60
N LEU A 279 13.58 -23.36 -0.98
CA LEU A 279 13.41 -22.60 0.27
C LEU A 279 12.55 -21.34 0.06
N MET A 280 12.73 -20.64 -1.07
CA MET A 280 11.91 -19.48 -1.43
C MET A 280 10.44 -19.86 -1.60
N LEU A 281 10.15 -20.98 -2.28
CA LEU A 281 8.79 -21.45 -2.51
C LEU A 281 8.10 -21.96 -1.25
N GLU A 282 8.82 -22.53 -0.28
CA GLU A 282 8.25 -22.81 1.05
C GLU A 282 7.91 -21.51 1.77
N ALA A 283 8.82 -20.53 1.74
CA ALA A 283 8.61 -19.23 2.38
C ALA A 283 7.42 -18.47 1.77
N ASN A 284 7.23 -18.57 0.45
CA ASN A 284 6.08 -18.01 -0.26
C ASN A 284 5.65 -18.91 -1.44
N PRO A 285 4.60 -19.73 -1.28
CA PRO A 285 4.16 -20.65 -2.32
C PRO A 285 3.47 -19.95 -3.50
N ASN A 286 3.17 -18.65 -3.41
CA ASN A 286 2.52 -17.89 -4.48
C ASN A 286 3.50 -17.26 -5.47
N LEU A 287 4.81 -17.42 -5.28
CA LEU A 287 5.80 -16.89 -6.22
C LEU A 287 5.62 -17.52 -7.60
N THR A 288 5.53 -16.64 -8.60
CA THR A 288 5.57 -17.03 -10.01
C THR A 288 7.00 -17.32 -10.46
N TRP A 289 7.16 -17.93 -11.64
CA TRP A 289 8.48 -18.16 -12.23
C TRP A 289 9.28 -16.86 -12.43
N ARG A 290 8.61 -15.74 -12.76
CA ARG A 290 9.22 -14.41 -12.87
C ARG A 290 9.60 -13.82 -11.51
N ASP A 291 8.72 -13.95 -10.51
CA ASP A 291 9.03 -13.49 -9.14
C ASP A 291 10.31 -14.14 -8.60
N VAL A 292 10.50 -15.42 -8.87
CA VAL A 292 11.72 -16.14 -8.49
C VAL A 292 12.95 -15.52 -9.16
N GLN A 293 12.90 -15.21 -10.45
CA GLN A 293 14.03 -14.58 -11.14
C GLN A 293 14.32 -13.18 -10.58
N HIS A 294 13.30 -12.36 -10.34
CA HIS A 294 13.47 -11.02 -9.71
C HIS A 294 14.15 -11.11 -8.34
N ILE A 295 13.69 -12.01 -7.46
CA ILE A 295 14.30 -12.19 -6.14
C ILE A 295 15.77 -12.59 -6.29
N LEU A 296 16.10 -13.51 -7.20
CA LEU A 296 17.49 -13.91 -7.44
C LEU A 296 18.35 -12.74 -7.92
N VAL A 297 17.84 -11.90 -8.82
CA VAL A 297 18.51 -10.70 -9.31
C VAL A 297 18.75 -9.68 -8.19
N GLU A 298 17.74 -9.41 -7.37
CA GLU A 298 17.80 -8.39 -6.31
C GLU A 298 18.67 -8.81 -5.11
N THR A 299 18.81 -10.11 -4.88
CA THR A 299 19.49 -10.65 -3.71
C THR A 299 20.87 -11.23 -3.98
N ALA A 300 21.28 -11.32 -5.25
CA ALA A 300 22.60 -11.79 -5.64
C ALA A 300 23.72 -11.01 -4.95
N GLU A 301 24.73 -11.72 -4.45
CA GLU A 301 25.94 -11.11 -3.90
C GLU A 301 26.93 -10.81 -5.03
N LYS A 302 27.47 -9.59 -5.07
CA LYS A 302 28.60 -9.24 -5.93
C LYS A 302 29.90 -9.94 -5.49
N ASN A 303 29.99 -11.23 -5.82
CA ASN A 303 31.17 -12.07 -5.62
C ASN A 303 32.35 -11.57 -6.47
N ASP A 304 33.57 -11.87 -6.05
CA ASP A 304 34.81 -11.36 -6.67
C ASP A 304 34.70 -9.87 -7.09
N PRO A 305 34.51 -8.93 -6.13
CA PRO A 305 34.18 -7.54 -6.43
C PRO A 305 35.32 -6.77 -7.12
N ASN A 306 36.49 -7.39 -7.31
CA ASN A 306 37.62 -6.80 -8.02
C ASN A 306 37.73 -7.25 -9.49
N ASP A 307 36.86 -8.16 -9.94
CA ASP A 307 36.77 -8.51 -11.35
C ASP A 307 36.43 -7.25 -12.17
N LEU A 308 37.15 -7.07 -13.27
CA LEU A 308 37.08 -5.83 -14.06
C LEU A 308 35.86 -5.78 -14.98
N ASP A 309 35.15 -6.89 -15.14
CA ASP A 309 33.99 -6.99 -16.03
C ASP A 309 32.68 -6.64 -15.29
N TRP A 310 32.73 -6.39 -13.98
CA TRP A 310 31.60 -5.83 -13.24
C TRP A 310 31.26 -4.42 -13.74
N VAL A 311 30.04 -4.27 -14.23
CA VAL A 311 29.47 -2.99 -14.62
C VAL A 311 28.13 -2.78 -13.93
N GLN A 312 27.81 -1.54 -13.62
CA GLN A 312 26.48 -1.18 -13.14
C GLN A 312 25.62 -0.78 -14.34
N ASN A 313 24.46 -1.41 -14.48
CA ASN A 313 23.52 -1.13 -15.57
C ASN A 313 22.74 0.19 -15.31
N GLY A 314 21.84 0.57 -16.22
CA GLY A 314 21.08 1.82 -16.15
C GLY A 314 20.16 1.93 -14.93
N ALA A 315 19.70 0.80 -14.42
CA ALA A 315 18.83 0.68 -13.24
C ALA A 315 19.59 0.56 -11.92
N GLY A 316 20.92 0.41 -11.96
CA GLY A 316 21.75 0.31 -10.77
C GLY A 316 22.10 -1.11 -10.35
N HIS A 317 21.76 -2.15 -11.13
CA HIS A 317 22.18 -3.51 -10.86
C HIS A 317 23.64 -3.74 -11.28
N ASP A 318 24.40 -4.46 -10.46
CA ASP A 318 25.72 -4.96 -10.85
C ASP A 318 25.54 -6.20 -11.75
N VAL A 319 26.17 -6.19 -12.93
CA VAL A 319 26.10 -7.27 -13.91
C VAL A 319 27.50 -7.66 -14.39
N ASN A 320 27.70 -8.95 -14.68
CA ASN A 320 28.97 -9.51 -15.17
C ASN A 320 28.73 -10.78 -15.99
N TYR A 321 29.37 -10.93 -17.15
CA TYR A 321 29.19 -12.10 -18.01
C TYR A 321 29.65 -13.43 -17.39
N LYS A 322 30.55 -13.41 -16.41
CA LYS A 322 31.01 -14.61 -15.68
C LYS A 322 30.12 -14.98 -14.50
N TYR A 323 29.40 -14.01 -13.95
CA TYR A 323 28.70 -14.15 -12.67
C TYR A 323 27.19 -13.93 -12.75
N GLY A 324 26.67 -13.43 -13.88
CA GLY A 324 25.31 -12.91 -13.99
C GLY A 324 25.16 -11.67 -13.12
N PHE A 325 24.16 -11.67 -12.23
CA PHE A 325 24.00 -10.68 -11.18
C PHE A 325 24.88 -10.94 -9.94
N GLY A 326 25.44 -12.15 -9.82
CA GLY A 326 26.34 -12.51 -8.72
C GLY A 326 26.19 -13.93 -8.20
N GLY A 327 26.78 -14.17 -7.03
CA GLY A 327 26.66 -15.41 -6.27
C GLY A 327 25.31 -15.49 -5.57
N ILE A 328 24.76 -16.70 -5.51
CA ILE A 328 23.51 -16.99 -4.78
C ILE A 328 23.65 -16.67 -3.27
N ASP A 329 22.71 -15.92 -2.71
CA ASP A 329 22.54 -15.71 -1.27
C ASP A 329 21.18 -16.23 -0.82
N ALA A 330 21.16 -17.42 -0.21
CA ALA A 330 19.94 -18.10 0.17
C ALA A 330 19.18 -17.37 1.29
N THR A 331 19.89 -16.79 2.27
CA THR A 331 19.25 -16.06 3.37
C THR A 331 18.60 -14.78 2.87
N ALA A 332 19.27 -14.03 1.99
CA ALA A 332 18.69 -12.84 1.37
C ALA A 332 17.47 -13.20 0.50
N ALA A 333 17.59 -14.24 -0.34
CA ALA A 333 16.50 -14.70 -1.20
C ALA A 333 15.25 -15.13 -0.42
N VAL A 334 15.41 -15.96 0.62
CA VAL A 334 14.30 -16.42 1.48
C VAL A 334 13.66 -15.27 2.25
N ASN A 335 14.47 -14.33 2.76
CA ASN A 335 13.94 -13.17 3.47
C ASN A 335 13.16 -12.23 2.54
N SER A 336 13.59 -12.09 1.28
CA SER A 336 12.85 -11.34 0.26
C SER A 336 11.52 -12.01 -0.06
N ALA A 337 11.54 -13.34 -0.29
CA ALA A 337 10.36 -14.15 -0.60
C ALA A 337 9.21 -13.99 0.42
N LEU A 338 9.53 -13.94 1.72
CA LEU A 338 8.53 -13.87 2.82
C LEU A 338 7.52 -12.73 2.69
N ASN A 339 7.92 -11.59 2.11
CA ASN A 339 7.07 -10.41 1.96
C ASN A 339 7.04 -9.92 0.51
N TRP A 340 7.39 -10.78 -0.44
CA TRP A 340 7.39 -10.44 -1.86
C TRP A 340 5.97 -10.18 -2.35
N GLU A 341 5.78 -9.03 -2.98
CA GLU A 341 4.58 -8.73 -3.74
C GLU A 341 4.84 -9.13 -5.19
N SER A 342 4.00 -10.00 -5.74
CA SER A 342 4.20 -10.48 -7.11
C SER A 342 4.28 -9.34 -8.11
N VAL A 343 5.21 -9.45 -9.05
CA VAL A 343 5.39 -8.48 -10.12
C VAL A 343 4.14 -8.43 -11.01
N ALA A 344 3.92 -7.29 -11.66
CA ALA A 344 2.80 -7.11 -12.57
C ALA A 344 2.84 -8.10 -13.75
N GLU A 345 1.71 -8.21 -14.46
CA GLU A 345 1.61 -9.02 -15.67
C GLU A 345 2.69 -8.59 -16.68
N GLU A 346 3.30 -9.56 -17.34
CA GLU A 346 4.34 -9.31 -18.32
C GLU A 346 3.78 -8.60 -19.55
N VAL A 347 4.52 -7.59 -20.01
CA VAL A 347 4.30 -6.89 -21.27
C VAL A 347 5.49 -7.14 -22.18
N SER A 348 5.22 -7.36 -23.47
CA SER A 348 6.26 -7.52 -24.50
C SER A 348 6.21 -6.36 -25.51
N LEU A 349 7.38 -5.81 -25.86
CA LEU A 349 7.56 -4.83 -26.92
C LEU A 349 8.44 -5.43 -28.03
N THR A 350 8.03 -5.30 -29.30
CA THR A 350 8.77 -5.83 -30.45
C THR A 350 8.99 -4.77 -31.52
N SER A 351 10.16 -4.78 -32.17
CA SER A 351 10.45 -3.87 -33.27
C SER A 351 9.83 -4.26 -34.62
N GLU A 352 9.27 -5.47 -34.74
CA GLU A 352 9.21 -6.22 -36.00
C GLU A 352 10.62 -6.37 -36.64
N GLN A 353 10.72 -7.15 -37.72
CA GLN A 353 12.00 -7.36 -38.42
C GLN A 353 12.55 -6.07 -39.06
N ILE A 354 13.74 -5.65 -38.63
CA ILE A 354 14.50 -4.54 -39.17
C ILE A 354 15.44 -5.04 -40.26
N ASN A 355 15.20 -4.59 -41.49
CA ASN A 355 15.99 -4.97 -42.66
C ASN A 355 17.22 -4.06 -42.84
N VAL A 356 18.43 -4.61 -42.64
CA VAL A 356 19.70 -3.87 -42.73
C VAL A 356 20.35 -4.02 -44.11
N ASN A 357 20.42 -5.25 -44.64
CA ASN A 357 20.95 -5.61 -45.96
C ASN A 357 22.28 -4.90 -46.34
N SER A 358 23.23 -4.87 -45.41
CA SER A 358 24.48 -4.11 -45.56
C SER A 358 25.70 -5.00 -45.37
N LEU A 359 26.78 -4.69 -46.12
CA LEU A 359 28.06 -5.38 -45.95
C LEU A 359 28.67 -5.05 -44.60
N ILE A 360 29.14 -6.08 -43.90
CA ILE A 360 29.91 -5.93 -42.67
C ILE A 360 31.35 -5.53 -43.06
N PRO A 361 31.90 -4.41 -42.54
CA PRO A 361 33.25 -3.99 -42.88
C PRO A 361 34.32 -4.97 -42.35
N ASP A 362 35.07 -5.59 -43.26
CA ASP A 362 36.17 -6.54 -42.99
C ASP A 362 37.27 -5.92 -42.11
N ASN A 363 37.69 -6.66 -41.08
CA ASN A 363 38.69 -6.29 -40.08
C ASN A 363 38.54 -4.86 -39.52
N ASN A 364 37.33 -4.53 -39.07
CA ASN A 364 37.00 -3.23 -38.54
C ASN A 364 36.25 -3.35 -37.19
N PRO A 365 36.94 -3.13 -36.06
CA PRO A 365 36.33 -3.23 -34.73
C PRO A 365 35.31 -2.12 -34.42
N VAL A 366 35.15 -1.13 -35.30
CA VAL A 366 34.05 -0.15 -35.18
C VAL A 366 32.74 -0.72 -35.71
N GLY A 367 32.81 -1.65 -36.68
CA GLY A 367 31.64 -2.30 -37.24
C GLY A 367 30.66 -1.37 -37.99
N ILE A 368 29.40 -1.82 -38.04
CA ILE A 368 28.22 -1.08 -38.49
C ILE A 368 27.12 -1.22 -37.43
N SER A 369 26.26 -0.21 -37.33
CA SER A 369 25.17 -0.21 -36.34
C SER A 369 23.81 0.00 -37.00
N SER A 370 22.78 -0.53 -36.36
CA SER A 370 21.38 -0.29 -36.67
C SER A 370 20.65 -0.01 -35.35
N SER A 371 19.70 0.92 -35.37
CA SER A 371 19.01 1.36 -34.17
C SER A 371 17.49 1.32 -34.34
N PHE A 372 16.78 1.12 -33.24
CA PHE A 372 15.33 1.16 -33.14
C PHE A 372 14.92 2.01 -31.93
N ASN A 373 13.93 2.88 -32.10
CA ASN A 373 13.41 3.70 -31.01
C ASN A 373 12.15 3.08 -30.45
N ILE A 374 12.17 2.72 -29.17
CA ILE A 374 11.01 2.24 -28.42
C ILE A 374 10.37 3.44 -27.73
N GLU A 375 9.06 3.64 -27.95
CA GLU A 375 8.32 4.79 -27.42
C GLU A 375 7.66 4.46 -26.06
N GLU A 376 7.19 3.22 -25.91
CA GLU A 376 6.62 2.68 -24.69
C GLU A 376 7.69 2.45 -23.61
N ASP A 377 7.27 2.57 -22.35
CA ASP A 377 8.14 2.44 -21.19
C ASP A 377 7.72 1.22 -20.35
N ILE A 378 8.61 0.24 -20.27
CA ILE A 378 8.52 -0.91 -19.38
C ILE A 378 9.80 -0.99 -18.55
N ASP A 379 9.70 -1.51 -17.34
CA ASP A 379 10.86 -1.95 -16.57
C ASP A 379 11.29 -3.31 -17.15
N VAL A 380 12.44 -3.31 -17.82
CA VAL A 380 12.93 -4.45 -18.60
C VAL A 380 13.32 -5.61 -17.68
N GLU A 381 12.93 -6.83 -18.02
CA GLU A 381 13.41 -8.07 -17.41
C GLU A 381 14.36 -8.78 -18.38
N TRP A 382 13.88 -9.05 -19.59
CA TRP A 382 14.62 -9.77 -20.62
C TRP A 382 14.64 -9.01 -21.94
N VAL A 383 15.77 -9.09 -22.65
CA VAL A 383 15.89 -8.60 -24.02
C VAL A 383 16.34 -9.72 -24.93
N GLU A 384 15.55 -10.01 -25.96
CA GLU A 384 15.88 -10.97 -27.01
C GLU A 384 16.19 -10.25 -28.33
N VAL A 385 17.23 -10.70 -29.04
CA VAL A 385 17.63 -10.20 -30.35
C VAL A 385 17.67 -11.35 -31.35
N VAL A 386 16.75 -11.38 -32.30
CA VAL A 386 16.79 -12.32 -33.42
C VAL A 386 17.73 -11.76 -34.49
N PHE A 387 18.81 -12.47 -34.77
CA PHE A 387 19.91 -11.99 -35.62
C PHE A 387 20.10 -12.86 -36.87
N ASP A 388 20.16 -12.22 -38.04
CA ASP A 388 20.37 -12.89 -39.33
C ASP A 388 21.51 -12.24 -40.12
N ALA A 389 22.54 -13.02 -40.42
CA ALA A 389 23.70 -12.56 -41.17
C ALA A 389 24.36 -13.70 -41.95
N GLU A 390 24.78 -13.40 -43.17
CA GLU A 390 25.63 -14.29 -43.96
C GLU A 390 27.11 -14.01 -43.64
N HIS A 391 27.84 -15.01 -43.14
CA HIS A 391 29.28 -14.94 -42.91
C HIS A 391 29.89 -16.32 -43.02
N THR A 392 31.04 -16.50 -43.68
CA THR A 392 31.60 -17.86 -43.80
C THR A 392 32.27 -18.36 -42.53
N TRP A 393 32.57 -17.47 -41.59
CA TRP A 393 33.25 -17.71 -40.31
C TRP A 393 32.58 -16.87 -39.23
N ARG A 394 31.44 -17.32 -38.69
CA ARG A 394 30.60 -16.50 -37.82
C ARG A 394 31.32 -16.03 -36.54
N GLY A 395 32.36 -16.74 -36.10
CA GLY A 395 33.19 -16.34 -34.95
C GLY A 395 34.06 -15.10 -35.19
N ASP A 396 34.23 -14.67 -36.45
CA ASP A 396 34.89 -13.40 -36.74
C ASP A 396 34.02 -12.19 -36.34
N LEU A 397 32.71 -12.39 -36.15
CA LEU A 397 31.76 -11.35 -35.79
C LEU A 397 31.68 -11.13 -34.28
N GLU A 398 31.59 -9.87 -33.89
CA GLU A 398 31.21 -9.43 -32.54
C GLU A 398 29.89 -8.66 -32.63
N ILE A 399 28.93 -9.00 -31.78
CA ILE A 399 27.56 -8.49 -31.79
C ILE A 399 27.27 -7.88 -30.42
N VAL A 400 27.04 -6.58 -30.39
CA VAL A 400 26.83 -5.82 -29.14
C VAL A 400 25.52 -5.05 -29.21
N LEU A 401 24.62 -5.31 -28.27
CA LEU A 401 23.43 -4.49 -28.04
C LEU A 401 23.76 -3.38 -27.03
N THR A 402 23.28 -2.18 -27.26
CA THR A 402 23.39 -1.04 -26.32
C THR A 402 22.00 -0.47 -26.05
N SER A 403 21.63 -0.37 -24.77
CA SER A 403 20.36 0.22 -24.32
C SER A 403 20.39 1.75 -24.35
N PRO A 404 19.23 2.43 -24.21
CA PRO A 404 19.15 3.90 -24.15
C PRO A 404 20.01 4.52 -23.04
N ASP A 405 20.16 3.83 -21.91
CA ASP A 405 21.00 4.25 -20.79
C ASP A 405 22.50 4.00 -21.01
N GLY A 406 22.85 3.29 -22.08
CA GLY A 406 24.22 3.01 -22.48
C GLY A 406 24.80 1.70 -21.95
N THR A 407 24.00 0.87 -21.27
CA THR A 407 24.39 -0.48 -20.88
C THR A 407 24.62 -1.33 -22.13
N GLN A 408 25.68 -2.12 -22.13
CA GLN A 408 26.05 -2.97 -23.25
C GLN A 408 25.90 -4.44 -22.91
N SER A 409 25.31 -5.21 -23.84
CA SER A 409 25.29 -6.66 -23.84
C SER A 409 26.10 -7.19 -25.02
N VAL A 410 27.18 -7.90 -24.76
CA VAL A 410 27.94 -8.65 -25.77
C VAL A 410 27.20 -9.97 -26.00
N LEU A 411 26.44 -10.04 -27.09
CA LEU A 411 25.60 -11.19 -27.43
C LEU A 411 26.39 -12.32 -28.10
N ALA A 412 27.43 -11.95 -28.84
CA ALA A 412 28.43 -12.87 -29.36
C ALA A 412 29.77 -12.17 -29.42
N GLU A 413 30.80 -12.79 -28.85
CA GLU A 413 32.17 -12.33 -28.91
C GLU A 413 32.93 -12.87 -30.13
N PHE A 414 34.02 -12.16 -30.48
CA PHE A 414 35.01 -12.66 -31.43
C PHE A 414 35.71 -13.92 -30.87
N ARG A 415 35.68 -15.02 -31.62
CA ARG A 415 36.22 -16.33 -31.22
C ARG A 415 36.63 -17.22 -32.41
N ASP A 416 37.34 -18.31 -32.16
CA ASP A 416 37.74 -19.27 -33.20
C ASP A 416 36.60 -20.23 -33.59
N ASP A 417 35.60 -19.72 -34.32
CA ASP A 417 34.45 -20.49 -34.84
C ASP A 417 34.33 -20.35 -36.36
N ASP A 418 34.55 -21.47 -37.08
CA ASP A 418 34.50 -21.57 -38.53
C ASP A 418 33.10 -21.92 -39.09
N GLY A 419 32.08 -21.88 -38.22
CA GLY A 419 30.67 -22.04 -38.59
C GLY A 419 30.18 -20.99 -39.58
N TYR A 420 29.21 -21.38 -40.40
CA TYR A 420 28.59 -20.49 -41.39
C TYR A 420 27.38 -19.79 -40.78
N ASN A 421 27.26 -18.49 -41.04
CA ASN A 421 26.09 -17.64 -40.85
C ASN A 421 25.54 -17.58 -39.41
N TYR A 422 24.62 -16.64 -39.22
CA TYR A 422 23.57 -16.72 -38.21
C TYR A 422 22.25 -16.76 -38.97
N ASP A 423 21.45 -17.82 -38.77
CA ASP A 423 20.20 -18.06 -39.49
C ASP A 423 19.00 -17.77 -38.56
N ASN A 424 18.69 -16.50 -38.34
CA ASN A 424 17.70 -16.03 -37.33
C ASN A 424 17.97 -16.59 -35.92
N TRP A 425 19.24 -16.63 -35.50
CA TRP A 425 19.57 -17.05 -34.14
C TRP A 425 19.07 -16.00 -33.15
N MET A 426 18.37 -16.42 -32.11
CA MET A 426 17.92 -15.53 -31.04
C MET A 426 19.00 -15.47 -29.97
N PHE A 427 19.47 -14.28 -29.63
CA PHE A 427 20.29 -14.03 -28.45
C PHE A 427 19.42 -13.45 -27.34
N THR A 428 19.75 -13.74 -26.08
CA THR A 428 19.01 -13.24 -24.92
C THR A 428 19.95 -12.54 -23.94
N SER A 429 19.51 -11.45 -23.33
CA SER A 429 20.28 -10.73 -22.32
C SER A 429 19.44 -10.41 -21.10
N ALA A 430 20.01 -10.68 -19.92
CA ALA A 430 19.52 -10.22 -18.63
C ALA A 430 20.21 -8.91 -18.19
N CYS A 431 21.24 -8.43 -18.89
CA CYS A 431 22.06 -7.30 -18.41
C CYS A 431 21.29 -5.98 -18.26
N HIS A 432 20.11 -5.88 -18.87
CA HIS A 432 19.25 -4.70 -18.89
C HIS A 432 18.13 -4.74 -17.84
N TRP A 433 18.15 -5.70 -16.92
CA TRP A 433 17.12 -5.86 -15.91
C TRP A 433 16.90 -4.58 -15.09
N GLY A 434 15.65 -4.19 -14.93
CA GLY A 434 15.18 -2.97 -14.27
C GLY A 434 15.33 -1.68 -15.06
N GLU A 435 15.98 -1.69 -16.24
CA GLU A 435 16.13 -0.48 -17.06
C GLU A 435 14.80 -0.06 -17.69
N SER A 436 14.61 1.25 -17.88
CA SER A 436 13.52 1.76 -18.73
C SER A 436 13.76 1.34 -20.18
N SER A 437 12.73 0.80 -20.84
CA SER A 437 12.81 0.46 -22.26
C SER A 437 12.84 1.65 -23.19
N GLN A 438 12.39 2.83 -22.73
CA GLN A 438 12.11 3.97 -23.59
C GLN A 438 13.39 4.57 -24.17
N GLY A 439 13.44 4.69 -25.50
CA GLY A 439 14.53 5.36 -26.21
C GLY A 439 15.18 4.52 -27.31
N GLU A 440 16.39 4.93 -27.70
CA GLU A 440 17.11 4.34 -28.84
C GLU A 440 17.96 3.14 -28.41
N TRP A 441 17.54 1.95 -28.83
CA TRP A 441 18.31 0.71 -28.74
C TRP A 441 19.17 0.54 -29.98
N THR A 442 20.45 0.21 -29.82
CA THR A 442 21.40 0.11 -30.92
C THR A 442 22.12 -1.23 -30.93
N LEU A 443 21.98 -1.98 -32.03
CA LEU A 443 22.78 -3.18 -32.28
C LEU A 443 23.99 -2.83 -33.16
N THR A 444 25.18 -3.22 -32.73
CA THR A 444 26.44 -3.02 -33.46
C THR A 444 27.03 -4.38 -33.83
N VAL A 445 27.45 -4.51 -35.08
CA VAL A 445 28.08 -5.72 -35.64
C VAL A 445 29.43 -5.35 -36.22
N SER A 446 30.50 -5.92 -35.69
CA SER A 446 31.87 -5.78 -36.20
C SER A 446 32.46 -7.10 -36.65
N ASP A 447 33.31 -7.04 -37.66
CA ASP A 447 34.16 -8.17 -38.09
C ASP A 447 35.60 -7.87 -37.68
N ASN A 448 36.16 -8.75 -36.85
CA ASN A 448 37.43 -8.56 -36.18
C ASN A 448 38.58 -9.38 -36.83
N LYS A 449 38.34 -9.99 -38.00
CA LYS A 449 39.35 -10.73 -38.77
C LYS A 449 39.45 -10.18 -40.19
N ASN A 450 40.53 -10.52 -40.90
CA ASN A 450 40.72 -10.10 -42.29
C ASN A 450 40.26 -11.21 -43.26
N LEU A 451 39.92 -10.80 -44.48
CA LEU A 451 39.77 -11.59 -45.72
C LEU A 451 38.39 -12.18 -45.99
N ILE A 452 37.51 -12.20 -45.00
CA ILE A 452 36.20 -12.81 -45.09
C ILE A 452 35.20 -11.73 -44.72
N SER A 453 34.40 -11.26 -45.67
CA SER A 453 33.36 -10.27 -45.41
C SER A 453 31.98 -10.91 -45.48
N GLY A 454 31.10 -10.58 -44.54
CA GLY A 454 29.69 -10.97 -44.55
C GLY A 454 28.71 -9.88 -44.92
N THR A 455 27.44 -10.24 -44.91
CA THR A 455 26.29 -9.33 -45.04
C THR A 455 25.42 -9.46 -43.81
N TRP A 456 25.15 -8.35 -43.13
CA TRP A 456 24.12 -8.29 -42.10
C TRP A 456 22.77 -8.08 -42.80
N ASN A 457 21.90 -9.07 -42.70
CA ASN A 457 20.62 -9.09 -43.41
C ASN A 457 19.55 -8.33 -42.62
N SER A 458 19.30 -8.77 -41.38
CA SER A 458 18.26 -8.22 -40.53
C SER A 458 18.49 -8.52 -39.06
N TRP A 459 17.72 -7.83 -38.22
CA TRP A 459 17.56 -8.17 -36.81
C TRP A 459 16.17 -7.79 -36.32
N GLU A 460 15.74 -8.34 -35.20
CA GLU A 460 14.53 -7.98 -34.45
C GLU A 460 14.92 -7.89 -32.99
N ILE A 461 14.31 -6.96 -32.25
CA ILE A 461 14.48 -6.85 -30.79
C ILE A 461 13.12 -7.00 -30.11
N ASN A 462 13.10 -7.85 -29.08
CA ASN A 462 11.94 -8.12 -28.23
C ASN A 462 12.32 -7.85 -26.78
N LEU A 463 11.57 -6.98 -26.11
CA LEU A 463 11.77 -6.65 -24.69
C LEU A 463 10.58 -7.20 -23.91
N TYR A 464 10.85 -7.78 -22.75
CA TYR A 464 9.86 -8.32 -21.83
C TYR A 464 10.07 -7.67 -20.47
N GLY A 465 8.99 -7.38 -19.76
CA GLY A 465 9.06 -6.70 -18.48
C GLY A 465 7.69 -6.30 -17.95
N THR A 466 7.65 -5.40 -16.99
CA THR A 466 6.40 -4.85 -16.45
C THR A 466 6.15 -3.45 -16.98
N ALA A 467 4.89 -3.11 -17.24
CA ALA A 467 4.52 -1.76 -17.64
C ALA A 467 5.00 -0.74 -16.58
N ASN A 468 5.84 0.21 -16.99
CA ASN A 468 6.29 1.32 -16.14
C ASN A 468 5.26 2.45 -16.25
N GLU A 469 4.01 2.14 -15.92
CA GLU A 469 2.97 3.15 -15.79
C GLU A 469 3.16 3.86 -14.44
N PRO A 470 2.96 5.19 -14.36
CA PRO A 470 2.94 5.86 -13.08
C PRO A 470 1.92 5.18 -12.18
N VAL A 471 2.35 4.80 -10.97
CA VAL A 471 1.47 4.18 -9.98
C VAL A 471 0.28 5.10 -9.73
N ASP A 472 -0.92 4.65 -10.12
CA ASP A 472 -2.20 5.37 -9.91
C ASP A 472 -2.39 5.66 -8.42
N SER A 473 -2.30 6.93 -8.05
CA SER A 473 -2.44 7.41 -6.69
C SER A 473 -3.90 7.74 -6.39
N PRO A 474 -4.40 7.49 -5.17
CA PRO A 474 -5.73 7.96 -4.79
C PRO A 474 -5.78 9.49 -4.78
N PRO A 475 -6.97 10.09 -5.03
CA PRO A 475 -7.14 11.52 -4.87
C PRO A 475 -6.92 11.94 -3.40
N THR A 476 -6.52 13.18 -3.17
CA THR A 476 -6.22 13.74 -1.85
C THR A 476 -7.00 15.02 -1.56
N VAL A 477 -7.23 15.33 -0.28
CA VAL A 477 -7.84 16.59 0.15
C VAL A 477 -6.75 17.66 0.25
N VAL A 478 -6.81 18.66 -0.63
CA VAL A 478 -5.85 19.78 -0.67
C VAL A 478 -6.32 20.94 0.18
N THR A 479 -7.59 21.30 0.05
CA THR A 479 -8.21 22.40 0.80
C THR A 479 -9.45 21.88 1.49
N PRO A 480 -9.35 21.41 2.76
CA PRO A 480 -10.51 20.95 3.50
C PRO A 480 -11.57 22.03 3.60
N ILE A 481 -12.84 21.64 3.46
CA ILE A 481 -13.98 22.54 3.55
C ILE A 481 -14.12 22.98 5.01
N ALA A 482 -14.20 24.30 5.22
CA ALA A 482 -14.37 24.85 6.56
C ALA A 482 -15.81 24.64 7.06
N ASP A 483 -15.95 24.49 8.38
CA ASP A 483 -17.25 24.51 9.03
C ASP A 483 -18.00 25.81 8.73
N LEU A 484 -19.31 25.70 8.53
CA LEU A 484 -20.19 26.81 8.17
C LEU A 484 -21.18 27.10 9.30
N THR A 485 -21.36 28.38 9.63
CA THR A 485 -22.42 28.84 10.53
C THR A 485 -23.28 29.89 9.81
N VAL A 486 -24.59 29.69 9.82
CA VAL A 486 -25.60 30.59 9.22
C VAL A 486 -26.72 30.86 10.22
N THR A 487 -27.50 31.92 10.00
CA THR A 487 -28.73 32.16 10.76
C THR A 487 -29.93 31.45 10.12
N GLU A 488 -30.91 31.11 10.93
CA GLU A 488 -32.20 30.59 10.51
C GLU A 488 -32.80 31.48 9.42
N ASP A 489 -33.35 30.86 8.38
CA ASP A 489 -33.91 31.51 7.19
C ASP A 489 -32.88 32.29 6.31
N ASP A 490 -31.58 32.07 6.49
CA ASP A 490 -30.56 32.55 5.57
C ASP A 490 -30.72 31.95 4.15
N ALA A 491 -30.29 32.71 3.15
CA ALA A 491 -30.24 32.22 1.77
C ALA A 491 -29.23 31.08 1.61
N ASN A 492 -29.50 30.20 0.64
CA ASN A 492 -28.66 29.07 0.27
C ASN A 492 -27.21 29.49 0.09
N GLN A 493 -26.29 28.70 0.65
CA GLN A 493 -24.86 28.91 0.47
C GLN A 493 -24.33 28.04 -0.66
N THR A 494 -23.28 28.52 -1.30
CA THR A 494 -22.59 27.80 -2.38
C THR A 494 -21.11 27.71 -2.04
N ILE A 495 -20.56 26.51 -2.12
CA ILE A 495 -19.16 26.19 -1.85
C ILE A 495 -18.51 25.74 -3.16
N ASP A 496 -17.41 26.38 -3.51
CA ASP A 496 -16.58 26.03 -4.66
C ASP A 496 -15.71 24.82 -4.33
N LEU A 497 -15.76 23.80 -5.17
CA LEU A 497 -15.05 22.53 -4.98
C LEU A 497 -13.77 22.42 -5.81
N SER A 498 -13.46 23.39 -6.69
CA SER A 498 -12.38 23.28 -7.68
C SER A 498 -11.01 22.98 -7.08
N ASP A 499 -10.76 23.46 -5.86
CA ASP A 499 -9.48 23.39 -5.17
C ASP A 499 -9.53 22.49 -3.90
N VAL A 500 -10.63 21.74 -3.71
CA VAL A 500 -10.82 20.89 -2.53
C VAL A 500 -10.07 19.58 -2.67
N PHE A 501 -10.16 18.94 -3.83
CA PHE A 501 -9.53 17.65 -4.12
C PHE A 501 -8.53 17.78 -5.27
N GLN A 502 -7.45 17.00 -5.20
CA GLN A 502 -6.48 16.87 -6.28
C GLN A 502 -6.02 15.44 -6.39
N ASP A 503 -5.73 15.05 -7.63
CA ASP A 503 -5.10 13.79 -7.96
C ASP A 503 -3.65 14.04 -8.39
N ALA A 504 -2.73 13.19 -7.95
CA ALA A 504 -1.30 13.37 -8.20
C ALA A 504 -0.91 13.04 -9.65
N ASP A 505 -1.64 12.10 -10.26
CA ASP A 505 -1.42 11.57 -11.61
C ASP A 505 -2.24 12.34 -12.65
N GLY A 506 -3.19 13.16 -12.19
CA GLY A 506 -3.98 14.07 -13.01
C GLY A 506 -5.26 13.43 -13.54
N ASP A 507 -5.71 12.37 -12.89
CA ASP A 507 -6.94 11.67 -13.23
C ASP A 507 -8.20 12.54 -13.04
N GLU A 508 -9.24 12.19 -13.79
CA GLU A 508 -10.53 12.89 -13.72
C GLU A 508 -11.24 12.57 -12.40
N ILE A 509 -11.37 13.57 -11.53
CA ILE A 509 -12.04 13.43 -10.23
C ILE A 509 -13.54 13.61 -10.38
N THR A 510 -14.32 12.64 -9.87
CA THR A 510 -15.76 12.80 -9.66
C THR A 510 -16.07 13.01 -8.18
N ILE A 511 -16.81 14.07 -7.84
CA ILE A 511 -17.20 14.40 -6.46
C ILE A 511 -18.69 14.10 -6.23
N ALA A 512 -19.01 13.42 -5.13
CA ALA A 512 -20.38 13.15 -4.71
C ALA A 512 -20.58 13.41 -3.21
N VAL A 513 -21.84 13.64 -2.81
CA VAL A 513 -22.22 13.68 -1.40
C VAL A 513 -22.23 12.24 -0.87
N GLY A 514 -21.25 11.89 -0.03
CA GLY A 514 -21.14 10.57 0.58
C GLY A 514 -22.16 10.37 1.71
N ALA A 515 -22.34 11.40 2.56
CA ALA A 515 -23.31 11.38 3.65
C ALA A 515 -23.77 12.78 4.07
N ASN A 516 -25.00 12.88 4.58
CA ASN A 516 -25.51 14.03 5.32
C ASN A 516 -26.24 13.53 6.56
N SER A 517 -25.78 13.93 7.73
CA SER A 517 -26.36 13.48 9.01
C SER A 517 -27.74 14.09 9.32
N ASN A 518 -28.14 15.18 8.65
CA ASN A 518 -29.41 15.86 8.90
C ASN A 518 -29.99 16.56 7.65
N ASP A 519 -30.46 15.76 6.68
CA ASP A 519 -31.13 16.23 5.45
C ASP A 519 -32.40 17.07 5.68
N ARG A 520 -32.95 17.07 6.92
CA ARG A 520 -34.13 17.87 7.27
C ARG A 520 -33.77 19.31 7.63
N LEU A 521 -32.52 19.58 7.96
CA LEU A 521 -32.00 20.89 8.32
C LEU A 521 -31.37 21.57 7.10
N VAL A 522 -30.53 20.83 6.39
CA VAL A 522 -29.84 21.30 5.18
C VAL A 522 -29.84 20.17 4.15
N SER A 523 -30.20 20.48 2.91
CA SER A 523 -30.07 19.55 1.78
C SER A 523 -28.96 19.99 0.85
N THR A 524 -28.31 19.02 0.19
CA THR A 524 -27.09 19.25 -0.58
C THR A 524 -27.28 18.84 -2.03
N THR A 525 -26.86 19.69 -2.97
CA THR A 525 -26.81 19.34 -4.42
C THR A 525 -25.47 19.77 -4.99
N ILE A 526 -24.86 18.92 -5.82
CA ILE A 526 -23.64 19.23 -6.56
C ILE A 526 -24.00 19.37 -8.03
N GLU A 527 -23.65 20.51 -8.64
CA GLU A 527 -23.69 20.73 -10.08
C GLU A 527 -22.33 21.30 -10.50
N ASP A 528 -21.67 20.64 -11.45
CA ASP A 528 -20.28 20.90 -11.82
C ASP A 528 -19.37 20.91 -10.56
N ASP A 529 -18.56 21.96 -10.36
CA ASP A 529 -17.66 22.10 -9.21
C ASP A 529 -18.29 22.88 -8.04
N SER A 530 -19.61 22.87 -7.92
CA SER A 530 -20.33 23.73 -6.98
C SER A 530 -21.27 22.93 -6.07
N LEU A 531 -20.98 22.92 -4.77
CA LEU A 531 -21.87 22.39 -3.75
C LEU A 531 -22.85 23.48 -3.28
N THR A 532 -24.14 23.25 -3.47
CA THR A 532 -25.21 24.10 -2.94
C THR A 532 -25.78 23.50 -1.66
N LEU A 533 -25.82 24.31 -0.60
CA LEU A 533 -26.46 24.03 0.69
C LEU A 533 -27.79 24.77 0.76
N ASP A 534 -28.89 24.03 0.80
CA ASP A 534 -30.27 24.54 0.85
C ASP A 534 -30.87 24.33 2.24
N PHE A 535 -31.09 25.42 2.97
CA PHE A 535 -31.51 25.39 4.37
C PHE A 535 -33.03 25.34 4.49
N ALA A 536 -33.54 24.50 5.40
CA ALA A 536 -34.97 24.39 5.65
C ALA A 536 -35.48 25.60 6.46
N GLU A 537 -36.60 26.18 6.01
CA GLU A 537 -37.26 27.29 6.70
C GLU A 537 -37.63 26.92 8.15
N ASN A 538 -37.45 27.88 9.06
CA ASN A 538 -37.77 27.77 10.48
C ASN A 538 -37.14 26.53 11.17
N GLN A 539 -35.90 26.18 10.82
CA GLN A 539 -35.13 25.10 11.45
C GLN A 539 -33.77 25.60 11.91
N SER A 540 -33.38 25.21 13.13
CA SER A 540 -32.05 25.46 13.69
C SER A 540 -31.42 24.15 14.18
N GLY A 541 -30.10 24.02 14.13
CA GLY A 541 -29.39 22.82 14.58
C GLY A 541 -28.05 22.62 13.87
N THR A 542 -27.55 21.37 13.86
CA THR A 542 -26.28 21.00 13.21
C THR A 542 -26.45 19.84 12.23
N ALA A 543 -25.61 19.81 11.19
CA ALA A 543 -25.46 18.72 10.24
C ALA A 543 -23.98 18.53 9.87
N GLU A 544 -23.44 17.32 9.99
CA GLU A 544 -22.19 16.91 9.32
C GLU A 544 -22.48 16.46 7.88
N ILE A 545 -21.70 16.98 6.93
CA ILE A 545 -21.75 16.66 5.50
C ILE A 545 -20.40 16.07 5.10
N THR A 546 -20.42 14.88 4.48
CA THR A 546 -19.24 14.21 3.94
C THR A 546 -19.29 14.22 2.41
N LEU A 547 -18.24 14.74 1.78
CA LEU A 547 -18.01 14.64 0.35
C LEU A 547 -17.01 13.55 0.06
N ARG A 548 -17.24 12.80 -1.02
CA ARG A 548 -16.35 11.75 -1.52
C ARG A 548 -15.85 12.13 -2.90
N ALA A 549 -14.53 12.23 -3.06
CA ALA A 549 -13.87 12.30 -4.36
C ALA A 549 -13.45 10.90 -4.79
N THR A 550 -13.63 10.60 -6.08
CA THR A 550 -13.26 9.32 -6.70
C THR A 550 -12.46 9.56 -7.98
N ALA A 551 -11.32 8.88 -8.13
CA ALA A 551 -10.54 8.76 -9.36
C ALA A 551 -10.13 7.29 -9.50
N ASN A 552 -10.28 6.70 -10.71
CA ASN A 552 -9.92 5.31 -11.01
C ASN A 552 -10.32 4.26 -9.94
N GLU A 553 -11.55 4.36 -9.42
CA GLU A 553 -12.12 3.52 -8.34
C GLU A 553 -11.52 3.72 -6.92
N GLN A 554 -10.48 4.53 -6.78
CA GLN A 554 -9.91 4.97 -5.50
C GLN A 554 -10.63 6.21 -4.96
N THR A 555 -10.70 6.36 -3.62
CA THR A 555 -11.54 7.40 -3.00
C THR A 555 -10.89 8.09 -1.81
N VAL A 556 -11.23 9.36 -1.61
CA VAL A 556 -10.96 10.13 -0.38
C VAL A 556 -12.20 10.90 0.07
N ASP A 557 -12.36 11.05 1.38
CA ASP A 557 -13.48 11.78 1.98
C ASP A 557 -13.01 13.06 2.67
N ASP A 558 -13.78 14.14 2.54
CA ASP A 558 -13.69 15.35 3.36
C ASP A 558 -15.03 15.57 4.10
N THR A 559 -14.98 15.98 5.38
CA THR A 559 -16.18 16.13 6.21
C THR A 559 -16.14 17.45 6.97
N PHE A 560 -17.24 18.21 6.89
CA PHE A 560 -17.40 19.51 7.55
C PHE A 560 -18.77 19.63 8.23
N THR A 561 -18.84 20.53 9.21
CA THR A 561 -20.05 20.78 10.01
C THR A 561 -20.76 22.05 9.54
N VAL A 562 -22.08 21.96 9.39
CA VAL A 562 -22.98 23.09 9.15
C VAL A 562 -23.82 23.33 10.40
N THR A 563 -23.81 24.56 10.92
CA THR A 563 -24.61 25.01 12.07
C THR A 563 -25.58 26.11 11.63
N VAL A 564 -26.86 25.96 11.95
CA VAL A 564 -27.91 26.97 11.72
C VAL A 564 -28.36 27.50 13.08
N GLU A 565 -28.09 28.77 13.37
CA GLU A 565 -28.44 29.45 14.62
C GLU A 565 -29.86 30.07 14.56
N PRO A 566 -30.67 30.02 15.63
CA PRO A 566 -32.02 30.61 15.64
C PRO A 566 -32.00 32.15 15.56
N GLU A 567 -33.01 32.76 14.92
CA GLU A 567 -33.13 34.23 14.84
C GLU A 567 -33.70 34.83 16.16
N GLU A 568 -32.93 35.70 16.84
CA GLU A 568 -33.35 36.37 18.08
C GLU A 568 -34.13 37.68 17.78
N VAL A 569 -35.39 37.79 18.24
CA VAL A 569 -36.20 39.02 18.08
C VAL A 569 -36.61 39.57 19.45
N SER A 570 -36.17 40.78 19.82
CA SER A 570 -36.75 41.52 20.96
C SER A 570 -36.96 43.01 20.67
N GLU A 571 -38.20 43.43 20.45
CA GLU A 571 -38.61 44.84 20.49
C GLU A 571 -39.34 45.16 21.82
N PRO A 572 -39.26 46.40 22.35
CA PRO A 572 -39.99 46.80 23.56
C PRO A 572 -41.51 46.63 23.42
N ILE A 573 -42.18 46.17 24.49
CA ILE A 573 -43.61 45.86 24.51
C ILE A 573 -44.38 46.85 25.39
N ASP A 574 -45.43 47.46 24.84
CA ASP A 574 -46.37 48.30 25.57
C ASP A 574 -47.34 47.46 26.41
N LEU A 575 -47.46 47.79 27.70
CA LEU A 575 -48.34 47.11 28.65
C LEU A 575 -49.48 48.02 29.13
N PHE A 576 -50.70 47.49 29.08
CA PHE A 576 -51.95 48.17 29.41
C PHE A 576 -52.52 47.66 30.73
N ARG A 577 -52.99 48.57 31.58
CA ARG A 577 -53.51 48.24 32.92
C ARG A 577 -55.03 48.08 32.92
N PHE A 578 -55.52 46.97 33.44
CA PHE A 578 -56.94 46.79 33.78
C PHE A 578 -57.11 46.72 35.30
N HIS A 579 -58.15 47.39 35.82
CA HIS A 579 -58.56 47.25 37.21
C HIS A 579 -59.72 46.26 37.33
N ASN A 580 -59.72 45.46 38.39
CA ASN A 580 -60.82 44.55 38.68
C ASN A 580 -62.00 45.31 39.30
N THR A 581 -63.18 45.21 38.69
CA THR A 581 -64.40 45.92 39.09
C THR A 581 -65.27 45.13 40.06
N THR A 582 -64.97 43.85 40.30
CA THR A 582 -65.81 42.92 41.06
C THR A 582 -65.41 42.79 42.53
N TYR A 583 -64.14 43.05 42.86
CA TYR A 583 -63.62 42.98 44.23
C TYR A 583 -63.22 44.38 44.73
N GLU A 584 -63.72 44.82 45.89
CA GLU A 584 -63.48 46.17 46.47
C GLU A 584 -62.02 46.44 46.93
N THR A 585 -61.02 45.76 46.36
CA THR A 585 -59.61 45.88 46.74
C THR A 585 -58.71 45.93 45.51
N GLY A 586 -58.06 47.09 45.30
CA GLY A 586 -57.13 47.50 44.22
C GLY A 586 -56.25 46.43 43.56
N THR A 587 -56.87 45.53 42.79
CA THR A 587 -56.18 44.46 42.06
C THR A 587 -56.16 44.83 40.58
N TYR A 588 -54.96 44.89 40.02
CA TYR A 588 -54.72 45.27 38.62
C TYR A 588 -54.01 44.14 37.87
N ILE A 589 -54.26 44.04 36.57
CA ILE A 589 -53.50 43.21 35.64
C ILE A 589 -52.88 44.10 34.56
N PHE A 590 -51.68 43.76 34.10
CA PHE A 590 -50.97 44.43 33.02
C PHE A 590 -50.79 43.44 31.88
N VAL A 591 -51.23 43.81 30.68
CA VAL A 591 -51.31 42.91 29.52
C VAL A 591 -50.81 43.63 28.28
N ASN A 592 -50.35 42.90 27.27
CA ASN A 592 -49.91 43.53 26.02
C ASN A 592 -51.11 44.04 25.18
N ALA A 593 -50.84 44.68 24.04
CA ALA A 593 -51.90 45.26 23.20
C ALA A 593 -52.89 44.22 22.64
N GLU A 594 -52.41 43.03 22.28
CA GLU A 594 -53.26 41.97 21.73
C GLU A 594 -54.18 41.39 22.81
N GLU A 595 -53.64 41.13 24.00
CA GLU A 595 -54.39 40.67 25.16
C GLU A 595 -55.37 41.73 25.66
N ARG A 596 -55.00 43.01 25.64
CA ARG A 596 -55.93 44.12 25.90
C ARG A 596 -57.14 44.05 24.98
N ASP A 597 -56.92 43.88 23.67
CA ASP A 597 -57.99 43.82 22.69
C ASP A 597 -58.84 42.54 22.85
N ALA A 598 -58.22 41.43 23.25
CA ALA A 598 -58.92 40.20 23.62
C ALA A 598 -59.83 40.41 24.84
N ILE A 599 -59.33 41.03 25.91
CA ILE A 599 -60.11 41.33 27.12
C ILE A 599 -61.25 42.32 26.81
N ILE A 600 -61.03 43.33 25.97
CA ILE A 600 -62.06 44.29 25.55
C ILE A 600 -63.11 43.64 24.62
N SER A 601 -62.73 42.65 23.83
CA SER A 601 -63.68 41.98 22.93
C SER A 601 -64.49 40.89 23.62
N ASP A 602 -63.99 40.35 24.74
CA ASP A 602 -64.69 39.35 25.56
C ASP A 602 -65.71 40.00 26.51
N SER A 603 -66.99 39.64 26.36
CA SER A 603 -68.08 40.22 27.14
C SER A 603 -68.08 39.83 28.63
N GLU A 604 -67.57 38.65 28.98
CA GLU A 604 -67.52 38.21 30.38
C GLU A 604 -66.36 38.88 31.12
N LEU A 605 -65.19 39.01 30.48
CA LEU A 605 -64.04 39.66 31.08
C LEU A 605 -64.24 41.18 31.26
N ARG A 606 -64.99 41.84 30.37
CA ARG A 606 -65.35 43.27 30.53
C ARG A 606 -66.23 43.57 31.74
N GLU A 607 -66.98 42.60 32.25
CA GLU A 607 -67.76 42.79 33.49
C GLU A 607 -66.86 42.74 34.73
N ILE A 608 -65.70 42.10 34.61
CA ILE A 608 -64.75 41.85 35.72
C ILE A 608 -63.56 42.82 35.68
N PHE A 609 -63.13 43.24 34.49
CA PHE A 609 -61.94 44.07 34.28
C PHE A 609 -62.27 45.28 33.41
N ALA A 610 -61.97 46.47 33.90
CA ALA A 610 -62.10 47.72 33.16
C ALA A 610 -60.72 48.29 32.84
N LEU A 611 -60.52 48.68 31.58
CA LEU A 611 -59.27 49.29 31.13
C LEU A 611 -59.11 50.68 31.76
N ASP A 612 -57.95 50.93 32.35
CA ASP A 612 -57.57 52.26 32.83
C ASP A 612 -56.86 53.06 31.74
N GLY A 613 -57.53 54.10 31.24
CA GLY A 613 -56.96 54.99 30.22
C GLY A 613 -56.99 54.39 28.80
N ILE A 614 -56.34 55.10 27.86
CA ILE A 614 -56.28 54.71 26.43
C ILE A 614 -54.82 54.49 25.98
N SER A 615 -53.86 55.04 26.72
CA SER A 615 -52.43 54.86 26.50
C SER A 615 -51.89 53.68 27.32
N PRO A 616 -50.76 53.06 26.92
CA PRO A 616 -50.05 52.10 27.75
C PRO A 616 -49.77 52.67 29.15
N ALA A 617 -49.79 51.80 30.16
CA ALA A 617 -49.42 52.16 31.52
C ALA A 617 -47.90 52.27 31.67
N PHE A 618 -47.14 51.42 30.97
CA PHE A 618 -45.69 51.51 30.77
C PHE A 618 -45.26 50.62 29.61
N THR A 619 -44.06 50.88 29.08
CA THR A 619 -43.38 50.02 28.09
C THR A 619 -42.32 49.21 28.82
N ALA A 620 -42.24 47.92 28.53
CA ALA A 620 -41.27 46.99 29.11
C ALA A 620 -40.35 46.41 28.04
N SER A 621 -39.06 46.29 28.35
CA SER A 621 -38.05 45.68 27.49
C SER A 621 -37.18 44.69 28.28
N LEU A 622 -36.73 43.64 27.61
CA LEU A 622 -35.70 42.73 28.13
C LEU A 622 -34.28 43.25 27.90
N VAL A 623 -34.13 44.26 27.03
CA VAL A 623 -32.84 44.86 26.65
C VAL A 623 -32.83 46.34 27.06
N ASP A 624 -31.68 46.80 27.55
CA ASP A 624 -31.46 48.18 28.01
C ASP A 624 -31.54 49.21 26.85
N GLY A 625 -31.99 50.43 27.16
CA GLY A 625 -32.11 51.54 26.21
C GLY A 625 -32.12 52.88 26.92
N ASP A 626 -31.67 53.95 26.23
CA ASP A 626 -31.23 55.25 26.81
C ASP A 626 -32.23 55.97 27.74
N ASP A 627 -33.50 55.55 27.83
CA ASP A 627 -34.55 56.17 28.65
C ASP A 627 -35.35 55.17 29.52
N LEU A 628 -34.84 53.95 29.74
CA LEU A 628 -35.48 52.95 30.60
C LEU A 628 -34.73 52.77 31.93
N ALA A 629 -35.48 52.68 33.03
CA ALA A 629 -35.02 52.38 34.37
C ALA A 629 -35.07 50.87 34.65
N PRO A 630 -34.02 50.30 35.26
CA PRO A 630 -33.98 48.88 35.57
C PRO A 630 -34.91 48.53 36.75
N VAL A 631 -35.64 47.42 36.61
CA VAL A 631 -36.43 46.80 37.67
C VAL A 631 -35.79 45.48 38.07
N TYR A 632 -35.52 45.34 39.37
CA TYR A 632 -34.91 44.15 39.94
C TYR A 632 -35.93 43.35 40.73
N ARG A 633 -35.87 42.02 40.61
CA ARG A 633 -36.65 41.13 41.45
C ARG A 633 -35.80 40.67 42.62
N ILE A 634 -36.35 40.79 43.81
CA ILE A 634 -35.78 40.24 45.03
C ILE A 634 -36.76 39.24 45.64
N ARG A 635 -36.24 38.13 46.12
CA ARG A 635 -37.00 37.07 46.75
C ARG A 635 -36.96 37.19 48.26
N SER A 636 -38.10 37.02 48.92
CA SER A 636 -38.13 36.88 50.38
C SER A 636 -37.68 35.48 50.81
N LEU A 637 -36.70 35.44 51.73
CA LEU A 637 -36.23 34.21 52.36
C LEU A 637 -37.13 33.77 53.53
N GLU A 638 -37.84 34.70 54.15
CA GLU A 638 -38.76 34.38 55.25
C GLU A 638 -40.09 33.81 54.76
N THR A 639 -40.57 34.25 53.59
CA THR A 639 -41.81 33.74 52.97
C THR A 639 -41.53 33.17 51.59
N PRO A 640 -41.14 31.88 51.48
CA PRO A 640 -40.78 31.25 50.21
C PRO A 640 -41.88 31.38 49.16
N GLY A 641 -41.50 31.77 47.94
CA GLY A 641 -42.42 32.01 46.82
C GLY A 641 -42.99 33.43 46.76
N THR A 642 -42.55 34.34 47.65
CA THR A 642 -42.92 35.76 47.60
C THR A 642 -41.76 36.58 47.04
N TYR A 643 -42.08 37.46 46.09
CA TYR A 643 -41.12 38.31 45.37
C TYR A 643 -41.52 39.78 45.49
N ALA A 644 -40.53 40.65 45.50
CA ALA A 644 -40.71 42.09 45.38
C ALA A 644 -39.94 42.57 44.15
N PHE A 645 -40.56 43.47 43.39
CA PHE A 645 -39.92 44.15 42.27
C PHE A 645 -39.64 45.58 42.71
N VAL A 646 -38.37 45.99 42.60
CA VAL A 646 -37.88 47.26 43.14
C VAL A 646 -37.01 47.97 42.12
N GLY A 647 -37.06 49.30 42.13
CA GLY A 647 -36.11 50.09 41.38
C GLY A 647 -34.70 50.01 42.00
N GLN A 648 -33.70 50.41 41.23
CA GLN A 648 -32.29 50.35 41.65
C GLN A 648 -32.03 51.02 43.00
N GLN A 649 -32.59 52.21 43.26
CA GLN A 649 -32.35 52.94 44.50
C GLN A 649 -32.93 52.22 45.73
N GLU A 650 -34.11 51.60 45.60
CA GLU A 650 -34.78 50.87 46.67
C GLU A 650 -34.10 49.53 46.92
N ARG A 651 -33.67 48.85 45.86
CA ARG A 651 -32.79 47.69 45.94
C ARG A 651 -31.54 48.00 46.76
N ASP A 652 -30.83 49.06 46.41
CA ASP A 652 -29.58 49.44 47.08
C ASP A 652 -29.83 49.79 48.56
N ALA A 653 -30.96 50.44 48.87
CA ALA A 653 -31.35 50.71 50.25
C ALA A 653 -31.65 49.43 51.05
N ILE A 654 -32.35 48.46 50.45
CA ILE A 654 -32.68 47.17 51.06
C ILE A 654 -31.39 46.39 51.39
N PHE A 655 -30.45 46.32 50.45
CA PHE A 655 -29.20 45.58 50.68
C PHE A 655 -28.14 46.36 51.48
N ALA A 656 -28.36 47.66 51.73
CA ALA A 656 -27.58 48.45 52.68
C ALA A 656 -28.07 48.31 54.13
N ASP A 657 -29.35 47.96 54.37
CA ASP A 657 -29.86 47.67 55.72
C ASP A 657 -29.53 46.21 56.10
N PRO A 658 -28.72 45.98 57.16
CA PRO A 658 -28.32 44.63 57.57
C PRO A 658 -29.50 43.72 57.94
N ASN A 659 -30.61 44.28 58.45
CA ASN A 659 -31.76 43.48 58.85
C ASN A 659 -32.58 43.02 57.65
N LEU A 660 -32.66 43.84 56.59
CA LEU A 660 -33.40 43.50 55.38
C LEU A 660 -32.58 42.58 54.46
N ARG A 661 -31.25 42.73 54.45
CA ARG A 661 -30.34 41.87 53.68
C ARG A 661 -30.33 40.41 54.14
N GLU A 662 -30.66 40.12 55.39
CA GLU A 662 -30.76 38.73 55.87
C GLU A 662 -32.06 38.04 55.46
N ILE A 663 -33.07 38.80 55.02
CA ILE A 663 -34.41 38.28 54.70
C ILE A 663 -34.78 38.40 53.22
N TYR A 664 -33.97 39.10 52.41
CA TYR A 664 -34.13 39.19 50.96
C TYR A 664 -32.87 38.74 50.22
N GLU A 665 -33.07 38.06 49.09
CA GLU A 665 -32.03 37.61 48.17
C GLU A 665 -32.30 38.17 46.76
N ALA A 666 -31.27 38.60 46.04
CA ALA A 666 -31.40 39.09 44.67
C ALA A 666 -31.57 37.90 43.71
N GLU A 667 -32.46 38.04 42.71
CA GLU A 667 -32.63 37.07 41.64
C GLU A 667 -32.42 37.75 40.27
N GLY A 668 -31.72 37.06 39.38
CA GLY A 668 -31.29 37.60 38.07
C GLY A 668 -29.80 37.91 38.05
N LEU A 669 -28.94 36.89 38.09
CA LEU A 669 -27.49 37.08 37.96
C LEU A 669 -27.00 36.68 36.56
N ASP A 670 -26.06 37.43 35.99
CA ASP A 670 -25.35 37.02 34.78
C ASP A 670 -24.38 35.84 35.05
N SER A 671 -23.73 35.33 33.99
CA SER A 671 -22.77 34.22 34.07
C SER A 671 -21.53 34.53 34.92
N GLU A 672 -21.28 35.80 35.23
CA GLU A 672 -20.19 36.28 36.09
C GLU A 672 -20.65 36.51 37.54
N GLY A 673 -21.95 36.33 37.82
CA GLY A 673 -22.56 36.49 39.13
C GLY A 673 -22.94 37.93 39.48
N ASN A 674 -22.98 38.84 38.49
CA ASN A 674 -23.44 40.21 38.69
C ASN A 674 -24.95 40.29 38.59
N ASP A 675 -25.56 41.15 39.41
CA ASP A 675 -27.01 41.34 39.42
C ASP A 675 -27.46 42.15 38.20
N VAL A 676 -28.32 41.54 37.38
CA VAL A 676 -28.90 42.11 36.17
C VAL A 676 -30.38 42.41 36.39
N ALA A 677 -30.89 43.47 35.74
CA ALA A 677 -32.30 43.80 35.83
C ALA A 677 -33.14 42.71 35.15
N ASP A 678 -34.26 42.36 35.76
CA ASP A 678 -35.20 41.36 35.22
C ASP A 678 -35.94 41.91 33.99
N PHE A 679 -36.22 43.22 34.00
CA PHE A 679 -36.73 43.97 32.86
C PHE A 679 -36.56 45.48 33.11
N TYR A 680 -36.71 46.27 32.05
CA TYR A 680 -36.54 47.72 32.07
C TYR A 680 -37.86 48.42 31.78
N LEU A 681 -38.18 49.51 32.51
CA LEU A 681 -39.40 50.32 32.39
C LEU A 681 -39.07 51.82 32.30
N HIS A 682 -39.89 52.67 31.69
CA HIS A 682 -39.62 54.12 31.73
C HIS A 682 -39.62 54.71 33.16
N PRO A 683 -38.67 55.61 33.51
CA PRO A 683 -38.61 56.25 34.82
C PRO A 683 -39.80 57.20 35.05
N ALA A 684 -40.17 57.39 36.32
CA ALA A 684 -41.29 58.23 36.75
C ALA A 684 -41.22 59.69 36.26
N ASP A 685 -40.03 60.18 35.94
CA ASP A 685 -39.77 61.57 35.54
C ASP A 685 -39.88 61.77 34.01
N ALA A 686 -40.08 60.70 33.23
CA ALA A 686 -40.13 60.73 31.77
C ALA A 686 -41.44 61.32 31.19
N GLY A 687 -42.48 61.52 32.01
CA GLY A 687 -43.74 62.17 31.60
C GLY A 687 -44.68 61.31 30.73
N LEU A 688 -44.56 59.97 30.79
CA LEU A 688 -45.25 59.05 29.86
C LEU A 688 -46.38 58.19 30.49
N GLY A 689 -46.78 58.39 31.76
CA GLY A 689 -47.73 57.53 32.52
C GLY A 689 -48.97 58.20 33.13
N THR A 690 -49.55 57.69 34.24
CA THR A 690 -50.57 58.36 35.10
C THR A 690 -50.15 58.33 36.58
N GLU A 691 -50.27 59.45 37.32
CA GLU A 691 -49.91 59.58 38.74
C GLU A 691 -50.73 58.65 39.68
N ILE A 692 -50.06 57.98 40.62
CA ILE A 692 -50.64 57.06 41.61
C ILE A 692 -50.08 57.37 43.00
N ASN A 693 -50.97 57.70 43.92
CA ASN A 693 -50.63 57.94 45.32
C ASN A 693 -50.63 56.65 46.11
N ARG A 694 -49.67 56.52 47.03
CA ARG A 694 -49.64 55.46 48.02
C ARG A 694 -50.25 55.93 49.33
N PHE A 695 -51.15 55.14 49.86
CA PHE A 695 -51.73 55.28 51.18
C PHE A 695 -51.26 54.13 52.05
N GLN A 696 -50.89 54.41 53.29
CA GLN A 696 -50.59 53.38 54.27
C GLN A 696 -51.77 53.17 55.19
N ASN A 697 -52.23 51.93 55.29
CA ASN A 697 -53.21 51.51 56.27
C ASN A 697 -52.57 51.55 57.67
N THR A 698 -53.14 52.37 58.54
CA THR A 698 -52.63 52.62 59.89
C THR A 698 -52.89 51.47 60.86
N GLN A 699 -53.79 50.54 60.52
CA GLN A 699 -54.18 49.46 61.42
C GLN A 699 -53.34 48.18 61.23
N ASN A 700 -52.85 47.92 60.02
CA ASN A 700 -52.10 46.70 59.71
C ASN A 700 -50.83 46.95 58.86
N GLY A 701 -50.53 48.20 58.51
CA GLY A 701 -49.31 48.58 57.78
C GLY A 701 -49.34 48.30 56.29
N THR A 702 -50.45 47.81 55.72
CA THR A 702 -50.55 47.52 54.28
C THR A 702 -50.65 48.80 53.46
N PHE A 703 -50.24 48.75 52.19
CA PHE A 703 -50.33 49.90 51.28
C PHE A 703 -51.48 49.76 50.29
N LEU A 704 -52.12 50.88 49.99
CA LEU A 704 -53.13 51.03 48.95
C LEU A 704 -52.60 52.05 47.95
N TYR A 705 -52.65 51.73 46.67
CA TYR A 705 -52.24 52.64 45.60
C TYR A 705 -53.50 53.10 44.87
N ALA A 706 -53.65 54.42 44.71
CA ALA A 706 -54.89 55.02 44.22
C ALA A 706 -54.56 56.07 43.15
N SER A 707 -55.36 56.11 42.09
CA SER A 707 -55.31 57.18 41.08
C SER A 707 -55.66 58.54 41.71
N PRO A 708 -55.48 59.67 41.00
CA PRO A 708 -55.73 60.98 41.60
C PRO A 708 -57.20 61.18 41.99
N ALA A 709 -58.14 60.64 41.21
CA ALA A 709 -59.57 60.69 41.50
C ALA A 709 -59.96 59.84 42.73
N GLU A 710 -59.39 58.64 42.85
CA GLU A 710 -59.60 57.77 44.01
C GLU A 710 -58.92 58.32 45.26
N THR A 711 -57.76 58.96 45.10
CA THR A 711 -57.02 59.66 46.16
C THR A 711 -57.90 60.75 46.78
N GLU A 712 -58.58 61.56 45.96
CA GLU A 712 -59.54 62.55 46.46
C GLU A 712 -60.73 61.89 47.16
N ALA A 713 -61.26 60.78 46.64
CA ALA A 713 -62.37 60.07 47.27
C ALA A 713 -61.99 59.50 48.64
N ILE A 714 -60.81 58.89 48.76
CA ILE A 714 -60.29 58.30 50.01
C ILE A 714 -60.04 59.37 51.07
N ILE A 715 -59.47 60.52 50.69
CA ILE A 715 -59.19 61.62 51.62
C ILE A 715 -60.48 62.28 52.11
N ASN A 716 -61.50 62.38 51.26
CA ASN A 716 -62.76 63.06 51.59
C ASN A 716 -63.81 62.16 52.27
N ASP A 717 -63.67 60.83 52.22
CA ASP A 717 -64.50 59.92 53.01
C ASP A 717 -63.98 59.82 54.46
N PRO A 718 -64.77 60.21 55.48
CA PRO A 718 -64.35 60.19 56.88
C PRO A 718 -64.01 58.79 57.41
N ASN A 719 -64.60 57.74 56.83
CA ASN A 719 -64.34 56.37 57.25
C ASN A 719 -63.00 55.88 56.69
N LEU A 720 -62.68 56.20 55.43
CA LEU A 720 -61.44 55.77 54.77
C LEU A 720 -60.23 56.59 55.20
N SER A 721 -60.36 57.91 55.30
CA SER A 721 -59.27 58.81 55.76
C SER A 721 -58.84 58.57 57.22
N SER A 722 -59.70 57.94 58.03
CA SER A 722 -59.35 57.52 59.40
C SER A 722 -58.51 56.24 59.47
N ILE A 723 -58.48 55.46 58.38
CA ILE A 723 -57.79 54.16 58.27
C ILE A 723 -56.53 54.31 57.42
N PHE A 724 -56.57 55.09 56.35
CA PHE A 724 -55.51 55.23 55.36
C PHE A 724 -54.83 56.60 55.43
N THR A 725 -53.53 56.62 55.74
CA THR A 725 -52.71 57.84 55.71
C THR A 725 -52.07 57.99 54.34
N ASN A 726 -52.38 59.07 53.62
CA ASN A 726 -51.73 59.37 52.34
C ASN A 726 -50.22 59.60 52.57
N GLN A 727 -49.38 58.81 51.90
CA GLN A 727 -47.92 58.89 51.95
C GLN A 727 -47.34 59.69 50.77
N GLY A 728 -48.21 60.27 49.93
CA GLY A 728 -47.82 60.99 48.72
C GLY A 728 -47.80 60.10 47.48
N VAL A 729 -47.24 60.65 46.41
CA VAL A 729 -47.10 60.00 45.11
C VAL A 729 -46.08 58.89 45.22
N ALA A 730 -46.45 57.68 44.81
CA ALA A 730 -45.48 56.59 44.70
C ALA A 730 -44.99 56.40 43.27
N PHE A 731 -45.87 56.65 42.30
CA PHE A 731 -45.52 56.69 40.89
C PHE A 731 -46.14 57.97 40.33
N ASN A 732 -45.35 58.86 39.75
CA ASN A 732 -45.90 60.03 39.10
C ASN A 732 -45.95 59.79 37.59
N SER A 733 -46.91 60.40 36.91
CA SER A 733 -46.62 60.93 35.60
C SER A 733 -46.70 62.44 35.69
N LEU A 734 -45.60 63.08 35.30
CA LEU A 734 -45.64 64.51 35.12
C LEU A 734 -46.53 64.82 33.92
N GLU A 735 -47.45 65.78 34.08
CA GLU A 735 -47.98 66.56 32.95
C GLU A 735 -46.85 67.14 32.08
#